data_AF-A0A0Q7IXI3-F1
#
_entry.id   AF-A0A0Q7IXI3-F1
#
_cell.length_a   1.000
_cell.length_b   1.000
_cell.length_c   1.000
_cell.angle_alpha   90.00
_cell.angle_beta   90.00
_cell.angle_gamma   90.00
#
_symmetry.space_group_name_H-M   'P 1'
#
loop_
_entity.id
_entity.type
_entity.pdbx_description
1 polymer ?
#
loop_
_entity_poly.entity_id
_entity_poly.type
_entity_poly.pdbx_seq_one_letter_code
_entity_poly.pdbx_strand_id
1 'polypeptide(L)'
;MINRIKPKPELKGYFVLMLHAHLPYIRHQDQNDNLEEQWFYEAMTETYLPLIEVMNRLTSDKIDFRLTFSITPTILSLFSNPYFQDNYHAYLSKLIEHAVKEQVRLQKKPSLLPLAKRYAKRFRELLTLFESCKGNVIATFKHYQDLGCIEIVTSAATHGFLPLMKTEEAIKAQIMTSVRDYERYFDQKPRGIWLPECGYTPGIDRILKQAGIQYFFTDSTAVAFASPQPARELASPLMTPYGVTAFPLDPESTSQVSAENGYTGDFNYREYYSDIDSATGFKYYRNTSKGSHKEPYQPEQALEKAAEHADHFLANCQKQAAHWECWLDRKPLIVSPYDAELFGHWWYEGPHFLELLCRKMFLDQQTIKMITPSEYLEEYPIAAVGNLNESSWGRNHSAEIWLQGRNDWIYRHLHQAEERMIELATKHKHLSGHGKLSASVLKRALNQAARELMLAQSSDWAFMMEAQSDVDHAVRRTKDHLGCFYHLCDQVDREQVDEVLLTDLEEKDNCFPAIQFHDYVSLEQLSPIPIIPNLKEWETLLEETKHRPNVFMLAWEYPPKHVGGLSRAVHELSEALVAREEIVHIITTSYDGAPSFENMNGVYVHRLPVNHSGDTHFYHWTFEMNLAMTDHLVRWKENGGRIDLLHAHDWMVAHAAREIKTSYGIPLVATIHATEWGRNQGNLYSDLQRKIHHLEWQLTYEADRVFVCSSYMKEEVGRIFNLPFDKVSVHPNGIRTQKPNTKTINRPDFVAKQDKVIFFIGRLVYEKGIQILLAALPKIISQVPQAKLIIAGSGPMEGELRSQAAFLGDRVLFTGFVDDAYRTQLYQSTDVCVIPSLYEPFGIVALEAMAHRKPLVLSDTGGLAEIIRHGVDGYKALPGHVDSLAWHITDMLLQPKQAAKMADSAYQLLQQHYQWSHIAQNIQNEYQKLTHFQPAIQVKATF
;
A
#
# COMPACT_ATOMS: atom_id res chain seq x y z
N MET A 1 3.97 47.46 39.49
CA MET A 1 3.42 47.27 38.14
C MET A 1 3.54 45.78 37.82
N ILE A 2 2.42 45.12 37.61
CA ILE A 2 2.32 43.70 37.29
C ILE A 2 2.78 43.53 35.84
N ASN A 3 3.94 42.88 35.62
CA ASN A 3 4.34 42.43 34.29
C ASN A 3 3.33 41.37 33.83
N ARG A 4 2.41 41.79 32.96
CA ARG A 4 1.58 40.88 32.16
C ARG A 4 2.52 40.05 31.31
N ILE A 5 2.77 38.81 31.73
CA ILE A 5 3.28 37.76 30.87
C ILE A 5 2.26 37.64 29.73
N LYS A 6 2.61 38.09 28.52
CA LYS A 6 1.80 37.78 27.34
C LYS A 6 1.68 36.25 27.26
N PRO A 7 0.48 35.68 27.14
CA PRO A 7 0.35 34.25 26.90
C PRO A 7 1.15 33.90 25.64
N LYS A 8 1.91 32.80 25.68
CA LYS A 8 2.59 32.30 24.48
C LYS A 8 1.54 32.08 23.38
N PRO A 9 1.84 32.43 22.11
CA PRO A 9 0.93 32.13 21.02
C PRO A 9 0.63 30.63 21.00
N GLU A 10 -0.63 30.27 20.72
CA GLU A 10 -1.04 28.88 20.53
C GLU A 10 -0.45 28.34 19.22
N LEU A 11 0.16 27.16 19.29
CA LEU A 11 0.74 26.46 18.13
C LEU A 11 -0.37 26.04 17.17
N LYS A 12 -0.27 26.46 15.91
CA LYS A 12 -1.22 26.18 14.83
C LYS A 12 -0.75 25.10 13.85
N GLY A 13 0.48 24.61 13.94
CA GLY A 13 1.01 23.64 12.98
C GLY A 13 2.43 23.22 13.27
N TYR A 14 2.87 22.21 12.52
CA TYR A 14 4.21 21.66 12.58
C TYR A 14 4.91 21.73 11.22
N PHE A 15 6.24 21.78 11.27
CA PHE A 15 7.10 21.83 10.10
C PHE A 15 8.19 20.77 10.22
N VAL A 16 8.34 19.94 9.19
CA VAL A 16 9.43 18.98 9.02
C VAL A 16 10.28 19.46 7.85
N LEU A 17 11.53 19.78 8.13
CA LEU A 17 12.54 19.97 7.09
C LEU A 17 13.25 18.63 6.83
N MET A 18 13.17 18.13 5.61
CA MET A 18 13.75 16.86 5.20
C MET A 18 14.89 17.10 4.20
N LEU A 19 16.12 16.76 4.59
CA LEU A 19 17.33 16.91 3.78
C LEU A 19 17.81 15.54 3.31
N HIS A 20 17.77 15.29 2.01
CA HIS A 20 18.22 14.05 1.41
C HIS A 20 19.69 14.14 1.00
N ALA A 21 20.59 13.56 1.79
CA ALA A 21 22.03 13.49 1.52
C ALA A 21 22.36 12.18 0.80
N HIS A 22 22.68 12.29 -0.49
CA HIS A 22 22.97 11.14 -1.34
C HIS A 22 24.09 11.42 -2.32
N LEU A 23 24.96 10.43 -2.49
CA LEU A 23 25.87 10.30 -3.63
C LEU A 23 25.90 8.82 -4.05
N PRO A 24 26.07 8.52 -5.36
CA PRO A 24 26.38 7.17 -5.81
C PRO A 24 27.66 6.66 -5.15
N TYR A 25 27.80 5.35 -5.03
CA TYR A 25 29.05 4.78 -4.52
C TYR A 25 30.19 4.98 -5.53
N ILE A 26 31.27 5.61 -5.06
CA ILE A 26 32.49 5.91 -5.82
C ILE A 26 33.45 4.72 -5.69
N ARG A 27 33.89 4.18 -6.82
CA ARG A 27 34.76 2.99 -6.85
C ARG A 27 36.19 3.36 -6.46
N HIS A 28 36.84 2.54 -5.61
CA HIS A 28 38.20 2.83 -5.17
C HIS A 28 39.27 2.57 -6.24
N GLN A 29 40.29 3.43 -6.28
CA GLN A 29 41.55 3.25 -7.01
C GLN A 29 41.46 3.13 -8.54
N ASP A 30 40.36 3.56 -9.17
CA ASP A 30 40.33 3.67 -10.62
C ASP A 30 41.11 4.90 -11.07
N GLN A 31 42.24 4.72 -11.76
CA GLN A 31 43.16 5.81 -12.15
C GLN A 31 42.51 6.85 -13.09
N ASN A 32 41.32 6.56 -13.61
CA ASN A 32 40.56 7.41 -14.53
C ASN A 32 39.43 8.21 -13.87
N ASP A 33 39.11 8.01 -12.58
CA ASP A 33 37.89 8.51 -11.92
C ASP A 33 38.09 9.69 -10.95
N ASN A 34 39.07 10.57 -11.22
CA ASN A 34 39.28 11.80 -10.44
C ASN A 34 38.05 12.74 -10.36
N LEU A 35 37.06 12.56 -11.25
CA LEU A 35 35.84 13.37 -11.28
C LEU A 35 34.85 12.96 -10.19
N GLU A 36 34.64 11.66 -9.97
CA GLU A 36 33.67 11.18 -8.97
C GLU A 36 34.11 11.60 -7.55
N GLU A 37 35.40 11.44 -7.24
CA GLU A 37 35.94 11.83 -5.95
C GLU A 37 35.74 13.34 -5.68
N GLN A 38 35.78 14.18 -6.73
CA GLN A 38 35.52 15.61 -6.61
C GLN A 38 34.09 15.89 -6.15
N TRP A 39 33.08 15.15 -6.64
CA TRP A 39 31.70 15.32 -6.17
C TRP A 39 31.61 15.13 -4.65
N PHE A 40 32.27 14.10 -4.12
CA PHE A 40 32.31 13.85 -2.68
C PHE A 40 33.04 14.96 -1.91
N TYR A 41 34.21 15.40 -2.40
CA TYR A 41 34.99 16.45 -1.74
C TYR A 41 34.28 17.81 -1.76
N GLU A 42 33.59 18.14 -2.85
CA GLU A 42 32.80 19.36 -2.97
C GLU A 42 31.58 19.31 -2.06
N ALA A 43 30.83 18.21 -2.02
CA ALA A 43 29.70 18.02 -1.12
C ALA A 43 30.11 18.11 0.35
N MET A 44 31.25 17.51 0.74
CA MET A 44 31.82 17.65 2.08
C MET A 44 32.15 19.10 2.44
N THR A 45 32.78 19.83 1.50
CA THR A 45 33.28 21.20 1.72
C THR A 45 32.17 22.24 1.73
N GLU A 46 31.22 22.12 0.80
CA GLU A 46 30.19 23.12 0.57
C GLU A 46 28.89 22.80 1.29
N THR A 47 28.62 21.54 1.67
CA THR A 47 27.34 21.12 2.27
C THR A 47 27.51 20.51 3.66
N TYR A 48 28.11 19.33 3.81
CA TYR A 48 28.00 18.56 5.06
C TYR A 48 28.74 19.18 6.24
N LEU A 49 29.99 19.66 6.04
CA LEU A 49 30.70 20.39 7.10
C LEU A 49 30.01 21.73 7.44
N PRO A 50 29.56 22.55 6.48
CA PRO A 50 28.73 23.72 6.78
C PRO A 50 27.44 23.42 7.56
N LEU A 51 26.74 22.32 7.25
CA LEU A 51 25.55 21.92 8.01
C LEU A 51 25.89 21.49 9.45
N ILE A 52 27.00 20.79 9.66
CA ILE A 52 27.53 20.51 11.01
C ILE A 52 27.82 21.82 11.76
N GLU A 53 28.40 22.80 11.09
CA GLU A 53 28.70 24.11 11.68
C GLU A 53 27.42 24.87 12.08
N VAL A 54 26.37 24.79 11.26
CA VAL A 54 25.03 25.32 11.59
C VAL A 54 24.49 24.66 12.86
N MET A 55 24.52 23.33 12.94
CA MET A 55 24.06 22.60 14.13
C MET A 55 24.91 22.94 15.36
N ASN A 56 26.23 23.09 15.22
CA ASN A 56 27.13 23.53 16.29
C ASN A 56 26.70 24.90 16.84
N ARG A 57 26.44 25.88 15.96
CA ARG A 57 26.03 27.24 16.37
C ARG A 57 24.66 27.26 17.01
N LEU A 58 23.66 26.60 16.40
CA LEU A 58 22.29 26.54 16.94
C LEU A 58 22.28 25.91 18.33
N THR A 59 23.01 24.81 18.52
CA THR A 59 23.10 24.11 19.81
C THR A 59 23.85 24.93 20.85
N SER A 60 24.98 25.55 20.48
CA SER A 60 25.73 26.47 21.36
C SER A 60 24.87 27.63 21.85
N ASP A 61 24.03 28.17 20.97
CA ASP A 61 23.11 29.27 21.27
C ASP A 61 21.79 28.81 21.92
N LYS A 62 21.64 27.51 22.20
CA LYS A 62 20.46 26.90 22.83
C LYS A 62 19.16 27.14 22.07
N ILE A 63 19.24 27.10 20.75
CA ILE A 63 18.06 27.13 19.86
C ILE A 63 17.42 25.73 19.86
N ASP A 64 16.13 25.63 20.14
CA ASP A 64 15.37 24.37 20.01
C ASP A 64 14.96 24.18 18.54
N PHE A 65 15.72 23.39 17.79
CA PHE A 65 15.49 23.11 16.38
C PHE A 65 15.28 21.60 16.13
N ARG A 66 14.66 21.26 14.99
CA ARG A 66 14.57 19.89 14.46
C ARG A 66 14.91 19.88 12.98
N LEU A 67 15.81 18.99 12.57
CA LEU A 67 16.08 18.68 11.16
C LEU A 67 15.93 17.18 10.93
N THR A 68 15.40 16.78 9.78
CA THR A 68 15.39 15.37 9.37
C THR A 68 16.36 15.18 8.23
N PHE A 69 17.23 14.17 8.33
CA PHE A 69 18.18 13.82 7.28
C PHE A 69 17.88 12.41 6.76
N SER A 70 17.82 12.23 5.45
CA SER A 70 18.12 10.93 4.84
C SER A 70 19.60 10.90 4.54
N ILE A 71 20.34 9.94 5.10
CA ILE A 71 21.75 9.73 4.76
C ILE A 71 21.86 8.33 4.16
N THR A 72 22.14 8.24 2.85
CA THR A 72 22.12 6.95 2.17
C THR A 72 23.28 6.04 2.61
N PRO A 73 23.10 4.71 2.57
CA PRO A 73 24.18 3.78 2.92
C PRO A 73 25.44 3.95 2.05
N THR A 74 25.28 4.35 0.78
CA THR A 74 26.42 4.67 -0.11
C THR A 74 27.28 5.79 0.45
N ILE A 75 26.70 6.92 0.86
CA ILE A 75 27.47 8.05 1.37
C ILE A 75 28.02 7.79 2.77
N LEU A 76 27.30 7.02 3.62
CA LEU A 76 27.86 6.54 4.89
C LEU A 76 29.11 5.70 4.66
N SER A 77 29.11 4.86 3.63
CA SER A 77 30.30 4.09 3.24
C SER A 77 31.46 5.02 2.87
N LEU A 78 31.21 6.09 2.10
CA LEU A 78 32.23 7.09 1.76
C LEU A 78 32.75 7.86 2.99
N PHE A 79 31.85 8.35 3.87
CA PHE A 79 32.23 9.06 5.10
C PHE A 79 33.08 8.22 6.04
N SER A 80 32.82 6.92 6.11
CA SER A 80 33.51 6.00 7.02
C SER A 80 34.88 5.53 6.51
N ASN A 81 35.15 5.70 5.21
CA ASN A 81 36.29 5.07 4.58
C ASN A 81 37.57 5.91 4.78
N PRO A 82 38.65 5.32 5.35
CA PRO A 82 39.90 6.04 5.60
C PRO A 82 40.55 6.64 4.34
N TYR A 83 40.46 5.98 3.19
CA TYR A 83 41.02 6.49 1.93
C TYR A 83 40.38 7.83 1.55
N PHE A 84 39.05 7.92 1.63
CA PHE A 84 38.33 9.16 1.33
C PHE A 84 38.56 10.23 2.39
N GLN A 85 38.72 9.86 3.66
CA GLN A 85 39.05 10.81 4.73
C GLN A 85 40.43 11.45 4.54
N ASP A 86 41.45 10.63 4.22
CA ASP A 86 42.83 11.08 4.01
C ASP A 86 42.93 11.94 2.74
N ASN A 87 42.30 11.52 1.64
CA ASN A 87 42.30 12.29 0.40
C ASN A 87 41.51 13.59 0.53
N TYR A 88 40.40 13.59 1.29
CA TYR A 88 39.66 14.82 1.56
C TYR A 88 40.47 15.82 2.39
N HIS A 89 41.22 15.34 3.39
CA HIS A 89 42.17 16.17 4.15
C HIS A 89 43.23 16.80 3.23
N ALA A 90 43.82 15.99 2.35
CA ALA A 90 44.78 16.46 1.34
C ALA A 90 44.15 17.46 0.36
N TYR A 91 42.91 17.23 -0.06
CA TYR A 91 42.15 18.14 -0.91
C TYR A 91 41.93 19.51 -0.25
N LEU A 92 41.47 19.56 1.00
CA LEU A 92 41.32 20.82 1.74
C LEU A 92 42.66 21.54 1.93
N SER A 93 43.73 20.81 2.23
CA SER A 93 45.08 21.36 2.33
C SER A 93 45.53 22.02 1.02
N LYS A 94 45.24 21.38 -0.12
CA LYS A 94 45.51 21.92 -1.46
C LYS A 94 44.67 23.15 -1.76
N LEU A 95 43.38 23.16 -1.40
CA LEU A 95 42.53 24.35 -1.54
C LEU A 95 43.05 25.53 -0.72
N ILE A 96 43.55 25.30 0.50
CA ILE A 96 44.17 26.36 1.32
C ILE A 96 45.43 26.91 0.64
N GLU A 97 46.29 26.04 0.08
CA GLU A 97 47.46 26.47 -0.69
C GLU A 97 47.06 27.32 -1.91
N HIS A 98 46.07 26.85 -2.68
CA HIS A 98 45.51 27.57 -3.82
C HIS A 98 44.95 28.93 -3.38
N ALA A 99 44.24 28.99 -2.25
CA ALA A 99 43.66 30.24 -1.73
C ALA A 99 44.73 31.27 -1.33
N VAL A 100 45.91 30.81 -0.89
CA VAL A 100 47.06 31.71 -0.61
C VAL A 100 47.65 32.23 -1.92
N LYS A 101 47.86 31.38 -2.92
CA LYS A 101 48.33 31.81 -4.26
C LYS A 101 47.35 32.78 -4.91
N GLU A 102 46.06 32.54 -4.74
CA GLU A 102 45.00 33.35 -5.30
C GLU A 102 44.94 34.76 -4.70
N GLN A 103 45.20 34.89 -3.39
CA GLN A 103 45.40 36.20 -2.76
C GLN A 103 46.58 36.97 -3.35
N VAL A 104 47.69 36.30 -3.67
CA VAL A 104 48.84 36.92 -4.33
C VAL A 104 48.46 37.37 -5.74
N ARG A 105 47.79 36.52 -6.52
CA ARG A 105 47.32 36.81 -7.88
C ARG A 105 46.39 38.03 -7.92
N LEU A 106 45.51 38.15 -6.94
CA LEU A 106 44.49 39.21 -6.85
C LEU A 106 44.96 40.48 -6.12
N GLN A 107 46.23 40.60 -5.73
CA GLN A 107 46.75 41.81 -5.06
C GLN A 107 46.46 43.10 -5.85
N LYS A 108 46.45 43.03 -7.19
CA LYS A 108 46.18 44.17 -8.09
C LYS A 108 44.69 44.35 -8.45
N LYS A 109 43.79 43.49 -7.93
CA LYS A 109 42.34 43.54 -8.17
C LYS A 109 41.61 43.80 -6.83
N PRO A 110 41.53 45.07 -6.39
CA PRO A 110 41.03 45.41 -5.05
C PRO A 110 39.57 44.99 -4.79
N SER A 111 38.76 44.82 -5.83
CA SER A 111 37.37 44.35 -5.71
C SER A 111 37.23 42.86 -5.36
N LEU A 112 38.19 42.01 -5.75
CA LEU A 112 38.11 40.55 -5.56
C LEU A 112 39.00 40.03 -4.42
N LEU A 113 40.05 40.78 -4.05
CA LEU A 113 40.98 40.38 -2.99
C LEU A 113 40.29 40.08 -1.64
N PRO A 114 39.25 40.83 -1.18
CA PRO A 114 38.55 40.50 0.05
C PRO A 114 37.87 39.12 0.01
N LEU A 115 37.30 38.72 -1.12
CA LEU A 115 36.68 37.42 -1.31
C LEU A 115 37.72 36.30 -1.26
N ALA A 116 38.88 36.48 -1.89
CA ALA A 116 39.97 35.50 -1.85
C ALA A 116 40.47 35.25 -0.41
N LYS A 117 40.56 36.33 0.39
CA LYS A 117 40.87 36.24 1.82
C LYS A 117 39.80 35.48 2.61
N ARG A 118 38.51 35.70 2.29
CA ARG A 118 37.39 34.97 2.90
C ARG A 118 37.45 33.48 2.59
N TYR A 119 37.70 33.09 1.33
CA TYR A 119 37.88 31.69 0.96
C TYR A 119 39.04 31.03 1.73
N ALA A 120 40.21 31.68 1.80
CA ALA A 120 41.34 31.15 2.55
C ALA A 120 41.06 30.99 4.06
N LYS A 121 40.23 31.87 4.63
CA LYS A 121 39.77 31.72 6.01
C LYS A 121 38.80 30.54 6.12
N ARG A 122 37.81 30.47 5.23
CA ARG A 122 36.77 29.43 5.20
C ARG A 122 37.36 28.02 5.13
N PHE A 123 38.30 27.78 4.21
CA PHE A 123 38.91 26.45 4.07
C PHE A 123 39.72 26.03 5.31
N ARG A 124 40.37 26.96 6.01
CA ARG A 124 41.04 26.66 7.29
C ARG A 124 40.05 26.32 8.41
N GLU A 125 38.92 27.03 8.46
CA GLU A 125 37.85 26.73 9.42
C GLU A 125 37.25 25.35 9.17
N LEU A 126 36.99 25.01 7.90
CA LEU A 126 36.49 23.68 7.51
C LEU A 126 37.50 22.57 7.83
N LEU A 127 38.79 22.79 7.56
CA LEU A 127 39.84 21.83 7.94
C LEU A 127 39.87 21.63 9.45
N THR A 128 39.82 22.71 10.23
CA THR A 128 39.77 22.63 11.70
C THR A 128 38.55 21.87 12.19
N LEU A 129 37.38 22.10 11.57
CA LEU A 129 36.14 21.38 11.90
C LEU A 129 36.26 19.90 11.57
N PHE A 130 36.75 19.54 10.39
CA PHE A 130 36.95 18.15 9.98
C PHE A 130 37.93 17.40 10.90
N GLU A 131 39.04 18.06 11.28
CA GLU A 131 40.00 17.54 12.25
C GLU A 131 39.37 17.38 13.66
N SER A 132 38.49 18.29 14.07
CA SER A 132 37.76 18.17 15.34
C SER A 132 36.80 16.97 15.36
N CYS A 133 36.24 16.61 14.20
CA CYS A 133 35.48 15.39 13.99
C CYS A 133 36.38 14.13 13.89
N LYS A 134 37.71 14.30 13.92
CA LYS A 134 38.71 13.23 13.66
C LYS A 134 38.46 12.52 12.33
N GLY A 135 38.01 13.25 11.32
CA GLY A 135 37.61 12.70 10.01
C GLY A 135 36.27 11.95 9.99
N ASN A 136 35.67 11.66 11.14
CA ASN A 136 34.42 10.90 11.24
C ASN A 136 33.21 11.81 11.44
N VAL A 137 32.65 12.31 10.33
CA VAL A 137 31.44 13.14 10.36
C VAL A 137 30.19 12.37 10.81
N ILE A 138 30.15 11.04 10.62
CA ILE A 138 29.02 10.18 11.04
C ILE A 138 28.81 10.30 12.55
N ALA A 139 29.90 10.23 13.33
CA ALA A 139 29.85 10.38 14.79
C ALA A 139 29.26 11.74 15.22
N THR A 140 29.46 12.78 14.41
CA THR A 140 28.92 14.12 14.67
C THR A 140 27.42 14.19 14.38
N PHE A 141 26.95 13.61 13.27
CA PHE A 141 25.52 13.47 13.01
C PHE A 141 24.83 12.61 14.07
N LYS A 142 25.43 11.48 14.46
CA LYS A 142 24.93 10.64 15.54
C LYS A 142 24.79 11.42 16.85
N HIS A 143 25.79 12.24 17.19
CA HIS A 143 25.71 13.08 18.40
C HIS A 143 24.47 13.99 18.40
N TYR A 144 24.16 14.64 17.29
CA TYR A 144 22.97 15.49 17.19
C TYR A 144 21.66 14.70 17.18
N GLN A 145 21.67 13.47 16.64
CA GLN A 145 20.54 12.56 16.74
C GLN A 145 20.29 12.14 18.20
N ASP A 146 21.35 11.78 18.93
CA ASP A 146 21.27 11.37 20.33
C ASP A 146 20.78 12.53 21.24
N LEU A 147 21.05 13.78 20.86
CA LEU A 147 20.53 14.98 21.52
C LEU A 147 19.04 15.27 21.20
N GLY A 148 18.46 14.59 20.22
CA GLY A 148 17.11 14.85 19.71
C GLY A 148 17.00 16.13 18.87
N CYS A 149 18.13 16.71 18.44
CA CYS A 149 18.14 17.89 17.57
C CYS A 149 17.86 17.52 16.10
N ILE A 150 18.22 16.32 15.70
CA ILE A 150 17.95 15.80 14.36
C ILE A 150 17.37 14.38 14.42
N GLU A 151 16.70 13.98 13.35
CA GLU A 151 16.34 12.58 13.09
C GLU A 151 17.01 12.13 11.78
N ILE A 152 17.71 11.00 11.81
CA ILE A 152 18.35 10.42 10.63
C ILE A 152 17.54 9.20 10.20
N VAL A 153 17.02 9.24 8.97
CA VAL A 153 16.40 8.11 8.28
C VAL A 153 17.40 7.48 7.31
N THR A 154 17.17 6.21 6.97
CA THR A 154 17.97 5.52 5.95
C THR A 154 17.36 5.66 4.54
N SER A 155 17.94 5.03 3.53
CA SER A 155 17.33 4.84 2.19
C SER A 155 17.51 3.40 1.69
N ALA A 156 17.27 3.07 0.42
CA ALA A 156 17.74 1.81 -0.15
C ALA A 156 19.28 1.76 -0.20
N ALA A 157 19.87 0.57 -0.11
CA ALA A 157 21.33 0.40 0.01
C ALA A 157 22.12 1.19 -1.03
N THR A 158 21.75 1.08 -2.30
CA THR A 158 22.40 1.80 -3.41
C THR A 158 21.50 2.83 -4.07
N HIS A 159 20.46 3.29 -3.36
CA HIS A 159 19.48 4.22 -3.93
C HIS A 159 18.82 3.69 -5.23
N GLY A 160 18.68 2.37 -5.36
CA GLY A 160 18.04 1.76 -6.54
C GLY A 160 16.56 2.10 -6.62
N PHE A 161 16.06 2.40 -7.82
CA PHE A 161 14.66 2.80 -8.02
C PHE A 161 13.72 1.60 -7.84
N LEU A 162 13.22 1.43 -6.61
CA LEU A 162 12.50 0.25 -6.16
C LEU A 162 11.28 -0.13 -7.03
N PRO A 163 10.46 0.81 -7.55
CA PRO A 163 9.30 0.45 -8.39
C PRO A 163 9.64 -0.31 -9.68
N LEU A 164 10.90 -0.25 -10.15
CA LEU A 164 11.33 -0.93 -11.38
C LEU A 164 12.15 -2.20 -11.13
N MET A 165 12.36 -2.56 -9.87
CA MET A 165 12.90 -3.89 -9.53
C MET A 165 11.82 -4.94 -9.77
N LYS A 166 12.18 -6.01 -10.47
CA LYS A 166 11.21 -7.02 -10.90
C LYS A 166 10.77 -7.93 -9.76
N THR A 167 11.67 -8.16 -8.80
CA THR A 167 11.50 -9.16 -7.74
C THR A 167 11.43 -8.52 -6.35
N GLU A 168 10.58 -9.04 -5.48
CA GLU A 168 10.48 -8.56 -4.09
C GLU A 168 11.77 -8.83 -3.30
N GLU A 169 12.48 -9.91 -3.61
CA GLU A 169 13.77 -10.25 -3.01
C GLU A 169 14.81 -9.16 -3.27
N ALA A 170 14.84 -8.57 -4.48
CA ALA A 170 15.74 -7.47 -4.78
C ALA A 170 15.41 -6.21 -3.97
N ILE A 171 14.12 -5.84 -3.89
CA ILE A 171 13.64 -4.72 -3.07
C ILE A 171 13.96 -4.95 -1.58
N LYS A 172 13.67 -6.15 -1.08
CA LYS A 172 13.97 -6.58 0.29
C LYS A 172 15.47 -6.52 0.57
N ALA A 173 16.32 -7.01 -0.34
CA ALA A 173 17.76 -7.01 -0.16
C ALA A 173 18.32 -5.59 -0.04
N GLN A 174 17.81 -4.66 -0.85
CA GLN A 174 18.13 -3.22 -0.77
C GLN A 174 17.78 -2.63 0.60
N ILE A 175 16.57 -2.91 1.10
CA ILE A 175 16.07 -2.37 2.39
C ILE A 175 16.80 -3.03 3.57
N MET A 176 16.93 -4.35 3.60
CA MET A 176 17.53 -5.09 4.72
C MET A 176 19.02 -4.79 4.85
N THR A 177 19.75 -4.69 3.73
CA THR A 177 21.16 -4.29 3.74
C THR A 177 21.32 -2.90 4.31
N SER A 178 20.46 -1.97 3.90
CA SER A 178 20.44 -0.61 4.43
C SER A 178 20.15 -0.55 5.94
N VAL A 179 19.16 -1.28 6.44
CA VAL A 179 18.82 -1.33 7.87
C VAL A 179 20.02 -1.81 8.70
N ARG A 180 20.73 -2.85 8.25
CA ARG A 180 21.94 -3.34 8.93
C ARG A 180 23.07 -2.32 8.89
N ASP A 181 23.24 -1.64 7.76
CA ASP A 181 24.30 -0.65 7.58
C ASP A 181 24.06 0.57 8.48
N TYR A 182 22.82 1.07 8.53
CA TYR A 182 22.39 2.11 9.46
C TYR A 182 22.64 1.70 10.92
N GLU A 183 22.21 0.51 11.33
CA GLU A 183 22.36 0.02 12.70
C GLU A 183 23.84 -0.07 13.12
N ARG A 184 24.75 -0.41 12.19
CA ARG A 184 26.20 -0.41 12.43
C ARG A 184 26.76 0.98 12.75
N TYR A 185 26.22 2.03 12.13
CA TYR A 185 26.75 3.40 12.28
C TYR A 185 26.10 4.18 13.42
N PHE A 186 24.82 3.90 13.73
CA PHE A 186 24.04 4.71 14.67
C PHE A 186 23.63 3.96 15.94
N ASP A 187 24.00 2.69 16.11
CA ASP A 187 23.70 1.84 17.27
C ASP A 187 22.19 1.66 17.56
N GLN A 188 21.34 1.93 16.56
CA GLN A 188 19.89 1.75 16.63
C GLN A 188 19.33 1.45 15.24
N LYS A 189 18.14 0.84 15.18
CA LYS A 189 17.46 0.63 13.90
C LYS A 189 16.80 1.93 13.41
N PRO A 190 16.78 2.20 12.10
CA PRO A 190 16.11 3.37 11.56
C PRO A 190 14.60 3.24 11.75
N ARG A 191 13.94 4.32 12.20
CA ARG A 191 12.47 4.38 12.30
C ARG A 191 11.83 4.76 10.97
N GLY A 192 12.49 5.63 10.21
CA GLY A 192 12.04 6.07 8.90
C GLY A 192 12.95 5.63 7.77
N ILE A 193 12.43 5.73 6.54
CA ILE A 193 13.20 5.57 5.31
C ILE A 193 12.80 6.65 4.29
N TRP A 194 13.78 7.16 3.55
CA TRP A 194 13.56 7.85 2.29
C TRP A 194 13.59 6.83 1.16
N LEU A 195 12.45 6.60 0.51
CA LEU A 195 12.42 5.76 -0.69
C LEU A 195 13.20 6.47 -1.79
N PRO A 196 14.10 5.78 -2.53
CA PRO A 196 14.80 6.41 -3.62
C PRO A 196 13.84 7.11 -4.56
N GLU A 197 14.05 8.41 -4.73
CA GLU A 197 13.24 9.26 -5.59
C GLU A 197 11.76 9.35 -5.19
N CYS A 198 11.47 9.14 -3.90
CA CYS A 198 10.11 8.91 -3.39
C CYS A 198 9.34 7.86 -4.22
N GLY A 199 10.06 6.96 -4.89
CA GLY A 199 9.53 5.93 -5.78
C GLY A 199 8.78 4.89 -4.97
N TYR A 200 7.45 4.88 -5.09
CA TYR A 200 6.57 3.97 -4.40
C TYR A 200 5.71 3.21 -5.38
N THR A 201 5.58 1.90 -5.17
CA THR A 201 4.55 1.05 -5.77
C THR A 201 3.94 0.18 -4.66
N PRO A 202 2.63 -0.16 -4.73
CA PRO A 202 1.98 -0.99 -3.71
C PRO A 202 2.75 -2.28 -3.41
N GLY A 203 2.90 -2.62 -2.13
CA GLY A 203 3.65 -3.79 -1.68
C GLY A 203 5.00 -3.46 -1.06
N ILE A 204 5.63 -2.33 -1.42
CA ILE A 204 6.87 -1.87 -0.77
C ILE A 204 6.65 -1.66 0.73
N ASP A 205 5.52 -1.09 1.12
CA ASP A 205 5.15 -0.82 2.51
C ASP A 205 5.08 -2.09 3.38
N ARG A 206 4.66 -3.23 2.82
CA ARG A 206 4.75 -4.54 3.49
C ARG A 206 6.20 -4.91 3.80
N ILE A 207 7.12 -4.72 2.84
CA ILE A 207 8.54 -5.02 3.01
C ILE A 207 9.18 -4.07 4.03
N LEU A 208 8.83 -2.78 3.98
CA LEU A 208 9.22 -1.79 4.98
C LEU A 208 8.80 -2.23 6.40
N LYS A 209 7.55 -2.69 6.55
CA LYS A 209 7.05 -3.18 7.83
C LYS A 209 7.86 -4.37 8.35
N GLN A 210 8.18 -5.32 7.48
CA GLN A 210 9.00 -6.49 7.82
C GLN A 210 10.42 -6.10 8.25
N ALA A 211 10.98 -5.04 7.64
CA ALA A 211 12.28 -4.49 8.00
C ALA A 211 12.26 -3.66 9.30
N GLY A 212 11.08 -3.43 9.89
CA GLY A 212 10.91 -2.66 11.12
C GLY A 212 10.79 -1.15 10.91
N ILE A 213 10.63 -0.69 9.67
CA ILE A 213 10.41 0.71 9.33
C ILE A 213 8.98 1.12 9.71
N GLN A 214 8.85 2.29 10.33
CA GLN A 214 7.59 2.86 10.83
C GLN A 214 6.99 3.88 9.86
N TYR A 215 7.83 4.59 9.11
CA TYR A 215 7.36 5.60 8.16
C TYR A 215 8.30 5.80 6.97
N PHE A 216 7.78 6.43 5.91
CA PHE A 216 8.53 6.86 4.75
C PHE A 216 7.99 8.17 4.16
N PHE A 217 8.75 8.77 3.25
CA PHE A 217 8.35 9.96 2.49
C PHE A 217 7.86 9.57 1.10
N THR A 218 6.84 10.25 0.61
CA THR A 218 6.21 9.95 -0.68
C THR A 218 5.82 11.22 -1.41
N ASP A 219 5.78 11.17 -2.74
CA ASP A 219 5.25 12.26 -3.54
C ASP A 219 3.82 12.63 -3.11
N SER A 220 3.48 13.92 -3.22
CA SER A 220 2.16 14.44 -2.85
C SER A 220 1.01 13.68 -3.51
N THR A 221 1.17 13.23 -4.75
CA THR A 221 0.12 12.54 -5.52
C THR A 221 -0.21 11.15 -4.97
N ALA A 222 0.75 10.48 -4.33
CA ALA A 222 0.54 9.16 -3.72
C ALA A 222 -0.57 9.20 -2.66
N VAL A 223 -0.58 10.27 -1.86
CA VAL A 223 -1.58 10.53 -0.82
C VAL A 223 -2.82 11.19 -1.42
N ALA A 224 -2.65 12.20 -2.28
CA ALA A 224 -3.78 12.93 -2.88
C ALA A 224 -4.76 12.01 -3.62
N PHE A 225 -4.24 10.96 -4.28
CA PHE A 225 -5.03 9.99 -5.03
C PHE A 225 -5.22 8.65 -4.30
N ALA A 226 -4.87 8.57 -3.01
CA ALA A 226 -5.03 7.35 -2.23
C ALA A 226 -6.50 6.88 -2.16
N SER A 227 -6.70 5.58 -1.94
CA SER A 227 -8.02 4.95 -1.83
C SER A 227 -8.24 4.31 -0.45
N PRO A 228 -9.26 4.73 0.32
CA PRO A 228 -10.19 5.84 0.02
C PRO A 228 -9.47 7.21 0.06
N GLN A 229 -10.06 8.22 -0.58
CA GLN A 229 -9.51 9.57 -0.58
C GLN A 229 -9.34 10.07 0.86
N PRO A 230 -8.15 10.57 1.25
CA PRO A 230 -7.88 10.93 2.62
C PRO A 230 -8.64 12.18 3.04
N ALA A 231 -9.31 12.12 4.19
CA ALA A 231 -10.11 13.24 4.73
C ALA A 231 -9.28 14.48 5.12
N ARG A 232 -7.96 14.36 5.17
CA ARG A 232 -7.01 15.40 5.63
C ARG A 232 -6.06 15.87 4.52
N GLU A 233 -6.31 15.45 3.27
CA GLU A 233 -5.48 15.74 2.10
C GLU A 233 -3.97 15.56 2.38
N LEU A 234 -3.14 16.56 2.04
CA LEU A 234 -1.69 16.55 2.25
C LEU A 234 -1.27 17.11 3.61
N ALA A 235 -2.20 17.66 4.39
CA ALA A 235 -1.89 18.37 5.63
C ALA A 235 -1.62 17.43 6.83
N SER A 236 -1.69 16.11 6.62
CA SER A 236 -1.28 15.11 7.60
C SER A 236 -0.83 13.81 6.93
N PRO A 237 0.05 13.01 7.58
CA PRO A 237 0.46 11.71 7.06
C PRO A 237 -0.69 10.70 6.94
N LEU A 238 -0.55 9.75 6.01
CA LEU A 238 -1.49 8.65 5.79
C LEU A 238 -0.83 7.32 6.15
N MET A 239 -1.50 6.48 6.94
CA MET A 239 -1.00 5.14 7.26
C MET A 239 -1.44 4.13 6.21
N THR A 240 -0.54 3.27 5.75
CA THR A 240 -0.89 2.18 4.85
C THR A 240 -1.57 1.03 5.61
N PRO A 241 -2.27 0.10 4.93
CA PRO A 241 -2.94 -1.03 5.59
C PRO A 241 -1.99 -1.94 6.39
N TYR A 242 -0.70 -1.94 6.07
CA TYR A 242 0.31 -2.72 6.79
C TYR A 242 0.88 -1.99 8.02
N GLY A 243 0.40 -0.77 8.30
CA GLY A 243 0.77 0.00 9.49
C GLY A 243 2.15 0.65 9.38
N VAL A 244 2.50 1.15 8.20
CA VAL A 244 3.64 2.06 7.93
C VAL A 244 3.06 3.41 7.51
N THR A 245 3.60 4.52 8.01
CA THR A 245 3.05 5.86 7.74
C THR A 245 3.77 6.56 6.60
N ALA A 246 3.03 7.09 5.63
CA ALA A 246 3.57 7.88 4.52
C ALA A 246 3.39 9.37 4.77
N PHE A 247 4.49 10.11 4.71
CA PHE A 247 4.56 11.55 4.83
C PHE A 247 4.55 12.16 3.41
N PRO A 248 3.45 12.80 2.98
CA PRO A 248 3.40 13.45 1.68
C PRO A 248 4.29 14.68 1.67
N LEU A 249 5.05 14.86 0.59
CA LEU A 249 5.82 16.08 0.36
C LEU A 249 4.89 17.27 0.08
N ASP A 250 5.22 18.45 0.63
CA ASP A 250 4.45 19.68 0.41
C ASP A 250 4.93 20.40 -0.87
N PRO A 251 4.09 20.52 -1.92
CA PRO A 251 4.48 21.17 -3.17
C PRO A 251 4.67 22.69 -3.02
N GLU A 252 3.97 23.33 -2.07
CA GLU A 252 4.04 24.79 -1.90
C GLU A 252 5.41 25.24 -1.39
N SER A 253 5.96 24.56 -0.38
CA SER A 253 7.30 24.85 0.15
C SER A 253 8.43 24.47 -0.81
N THR A 254 8.30 23.37 -1.56
CA THR A 254 9.29 22.97 -2.58
C THR A 254 9.43 24.04 -3.67
N SER A 255 8.31 24.60 -4.15
CA SER A 255 8.32 25.61 -5.21
C SER A 255 9.09 26.89 -4.83
N GLN A 256 9.06 27.29 -3.55
CA GLN A 256 9.67 28.52 -3.05
C GLN A 256 11.21 28.51 -3.09
N VAL A 257 11.84 27.33 -3.05
CA VAL A 257 13.31 27.18 -3.02
C VAL A 257 13.88 26.75 -4.40
N SER A 258 13.04 26.70 -5.43
CA SER A 258 13.44 26.34 -6.80
C SER A 258 14.40 27.36 -7.46
N ALA A 259 15.18 26.93 -8.46
CA ALA A 259 16.13 27.78 -9.19
C ALA A 259 15.47 28.72 -10.21
N GLU A 260 14.38 28.29 -10.86
CA GLU A 260 13.73 29.09 -11.91
C GLU A 260 12.87 30.22 -11.34
N ASN A 261 12.12 29.95 -10.26
CA ASN A 261 11.12 30.86 -9.71
C ASN A 261 11.21 31.04 -8.18
N GLY A 262 12.21 30.42 -7.54
CA GLY A 262 12.40 30.46 -6.09
C GLY A 262 13.65 31.23 -5.65
N TYR A 263 14.01 31.06 -4.39
CA TYR A 263 15.06 31.84 -3.74
C TYR A 263 16.44 31.69 -4.37
N THR A 264 16.80 30.49 -4.82
CA THR A 264 18.18 30.15 -5.21
C THR A 264 18.65 30.91 -6.45
N GLY A 265 17.72 31.43 -7.26
CA GLY A 265 17.99 32.27 -8.42
C GLY A 265 18.21 33.77 -8.12
N ASP A 266 18.14 34.22 -6.86
CA ASP A 266 18.27 35.65 -6.53
C ASP A 266 19.60 36.25 -6.97
N PHE A 267 19.54 37.50 -7.41
CA PHE A 267 20.68 38.17 -8.02
C PHE A 267 21.82 38.48 -7.05
N ASN A 268 21.57 38.45 -5.75
CA ASN A 268 22.59 38.69 -4.72
C ASN A 268 23.36 37.41 -4.35
N TYR A 269 22.87 36.23 -4.71
CA TYR A 269 23.51 34.95 -4.38
C TYR A 269 24.69 34.62 -5.29
N ARG A 270 25.61 33.81 -4.74
CA ARG A 270 26.81 33.35 -5.43
C ARG A 270 26.44 32.54 -6.67
N GLU A 271 27.04 32.87 -7.80
CA GLU A 271 26.84 32.13 -9.04
C GLU A 271 27.63 30.82 -9.03
N TYR A 272 26.93 29.72 -9.33
CA TYR A 272 27.51 28.38 -9.33
C TYR A 272 28.48 28.12 -10.50
N TYR A 273 28.16 28.60 -11.71
CA TYR A 273 28.84 28.19 -12.96
C TYR A 273 30.11 28.98 -13.31
N SER A 274 30.45 30.04 -12.56
CA SER A 274 31.56 30.94 -12.89
C SER A 274 32.79 30.70 -11.99
N ASP A 275 33.64 29.73 -12.38
CA ASP A 275 34.97 29.48 -11.79
C ASP A 275 36.08 30.15 -12.63
N ILE A 276 37.20 30.54 -12.00
CA ILE A 276 38.31 31.29 -12.63
C ILE A 276 39.15 30.43 -13.58
N ASP A 277 39.21 29.13 -13.32
CA ASP A 277 39.73 28.07 -14.18
C ASP A 277 39.00 26.81 -13.73
N SER A 278 38.49 25.99 -14.65
CA SER A 278 37.67 24.81 -14.33
C SER A 278 38.29 23.98 -13.19
N ALA A 279 37.58 23.92 -12.04
CA ALA A 279 37.91 23.14 -10.83
C ALA A 279 38.92 23.76 -9.83
N THR A 280 38.89 25.09 -9.60
CA THR A 280 39.65 25.69 -8.48
C THR A 280 38.84 25.86 -7.19
N GLY A 281 37.51 25.87 -7.29
CA GLY A 281 36.60 26.03 -6.15
C GLY A 281 36.38 27.49 -5.74
N PHE A 282 36.92 28.47 -6.48
CA PHE A 282 36.76 29.89 -6.18
C PHE A 282 35.75 30.56 -7.13
N LYS A 283 34.56 30.90 -6.60
CA LYS A 283 33.45 31.49 -7.36
C LYS A 283 33.22 32.94 -6.92
N TYR A 284 33.64 33.89 -7.75
CA TYR A 284 33.73 35.31 -7.37
C TYR A 284 32.54 36.18 -7.79
N TYR A 285 31.55 35.61 -8.46
CA TYR A 285 30.48 36.38 -9.10
C TYR A 285 29.11 36.02 -8.51
N ARG A 286 28.14 36.93 -8.69
CA ARG A 286 26.73 36.73 -8.31
C ARG A 286 25.84 36.52 -9.54
N ASN A 287 24.62 36.04 -9.34
CA ASN A 287 23.60 35.87 -10.39
C ASN A 287 23.17 37.22 -10.99
N THR A 288 23.96 37.87 -11.85
CA THR A 288 23.80 39.32 -12.08
C THR A 288 22.65 39.69 -13.03
N SER A 289 22.44 38.92 -14.10
CA SER A 289 21.30 38.95 -15.05
C SER A 289 21.45 37.83 -16.11
N LYS A 290 20.43 37.60 -16.95
CA LYS A 290 20.54 36.75 -18.16
C LYS A 290 21.46 37.42 -19.20
N GLY A 291 22.73 37.00 -19.28
CA GLY A 291 23.74 37.53 -20.21
C GLY A 291 25.17 37.20 -19.77
N SER A 292 26.17 37.68 -20.53
CA SER A 292 27.61 37.46 -20.23
C SER A 292 28.21 38.39 -19.19
N HIS A 293 27.46 39.41 -18.74
CA HIS A 293 27.93 40.36 -17.74
C HIS A 293 27.71 39.81 -16.32
N LYS A 294 28.79 39.73 -15.54
CA LYS A 294 28.77 39.28 -14.14
C LYS A 294 29.41 40.31 -13.22
N GLU A 295 28.76 40.58 -12.10
CA GLU A 295 29.27 41.44 -11.04
C GLU A 295 29.89 40.63 -9.90
N PRO A 296 30.86 41.21 -9.17
CA PRO A 296 31.45 40.58 -8.00
C PRO A 296 30.41 40.22 -6.93
N TYR A 297 30.56 39.04 -6.35
CA TYR A 297 29.75 38.55 -5.24
C TYR A 297 29.95 39.41 -3.99
N GLN A 298 28.85 39.72 -3.29
CA GLN A 298 28.86 40.58 -2.10
C GLN A 298 28.26 39.81 -0.91
N PRO A 299 29.10 39.17 -0.07
CA PRO A 299 28.62 38.25 0.96
C PRO A 299 27.61 38.89 1.92
N GLU A 300 27.83 40.13 2.35
CA GLU A 300 26.93 40.77 3.32
C GLU A 300 25.52 40.99 2.74
N GLN A 301 25.41 41.37 1.46
CA GLN A 301 24.11 41.49 0.78
C GLN A 301 23.43 40.13 0.61
N ALA A 302 24.21 39.10 0.30
CA ALA A 302 23.70 37.74 0.19
C ALA A 302 23.17 37.21 1.53
N LEU A 303 23.85 37.52 2.65
CA LEU A 303 23.40 37.16 3.99
C LEU A 303 22.12 37.92 4.40
N GLU A 304 22.05 39.23 4.12
CA GLU A 304 20.83 40.02 4.30
C GLU A 304 19.67 39.43 3.49
N LYS A 305 19.94 39.02 2.25
CA LYS A 305 18.92 38.43 1.39
C LYS A 305 18.45 37.06 1.87
N ALA A 306 19.35 36.23 2.39
CA ALA A 306 19.02 34.96 3.03
C ALA A 306 18.10 35.16 4.24
N ALA A 307 18.29 36.25 5.01
CA ALA A 307 17.41 36.60 6.11
C ALA A 307 16.00 36.99 5.64
N GLU A 308 15.89 37.82 4.60
CA GLU A 308 14.60 38.18 3.99
C GLU A 308 13.87 36.93 3.46
N HIS A 309 14.59 36.01 2.82
CA HIS A 309 14.02 34.76 2.31
C HIS A 309 13.57 33.83 3.43
N ALA A 310 14.33 33.74 4.53
CA ALA A 310 13.92 32.97 5.70
C ALA A 310 12.64 33.53 6.34
N ASP A 311 12.50 34.87 6.39
CA ASP A 311 11.28 35.53 6.84
C ASP A 311 10.09 35.25 5.90
N HIS A 312 10.31 35.34 4.60
CA HIS A 312 9.27 35.08 3.60
C HIS A 312 8.79 33.62 3.63
N PHE A 313 9.72 32.66 3.67
CA PHE A 313 9.41 31.24 3.78
C PHE A 313 8.62 30.93 5.05
N LEU A 314 9.08 31.46 6.19
CA LEU A 314 8.39 31.29 7.47
C LEU A 314 6.96 31.84 7.42
N ALA A 315 6.77 33.05 6.87
CA ALA A 315 5.46 33.67 6.76
C ALA A 315 4.49 32.83 5.90
N ASN A 316 4.98 32.14 4.86
CA ASN A 316 4.14 31.28 4.04
C ASN A 316 3.77 29.98 4.76
N CYS A 317 4.71 29.32 5.42
CA CYS A 317 4.39 28.15 6.26
C CYS A 317 3.36 28.49 7.36
N GLN A 318 3.44 29.68 7.96
CA GLN A 318 2.46 30.13 8.95
C GLN A 318 1.06 30.32 8.34
N LYS A 319 0.97 30.90 7.14
CA LYS A 319 -0.32 31.05 6.44
C LYS A 319 -0.92 29.69 6.11
N GLN A 320 -0.10 28.77 5.60
CA GLN A 320 -0.52 27.42 5.25
C GLN A 320 -1.02 26.65 6.49
N ALA A 321 -0.25 26.66 7.59
CA ALA A 321 -0.67 26.03 8.85
C ALA A 321 -1.96 26.65 9.40
N ALA A 322 -2.09 27.98 9.41
CA ALA A 322 -3.29 28.65 9.87
C ALA A 322 -4.52 28.38 8.99
N HIS A 323 -4.32 28.13 7.70
CA HIS A 323 -5.39 27.74 6.78
C HIS A 323 -5.93 26.35 7.14
N TRP A 324 -5.04 25.36 7.31
CA TRP A 324 -5.43 23.96 7.51
C TRP A 324 -5.89 23.63 8.93
N GLU A 325 -5.36 24.30 9.95
CA GLU A 325 -5.67 24.01 11.36
C GLU A 325 -7.17 24.06 11.66
N CYS A 326 -7.92 24.96 11.03
CA CYS A 326 -9.35 25.09 11.21
C CYS A 326 -10.19 23.92 10.65
N TRP A 327 -9.58 23.04 9.83
CA TRP A 327 -10.26 21.94 9.13
C TRP A 327 -9.86 20.55 9.64
N LEU A 328 -8.89 20.47 10.55
CA LEU A 328 -8.29 19.20 10.97
C LEU A 328 -8.58 18.91 12.45
N ASP A 329 -8.63 17.62 12.78
CA ASP A 329 -8.72 17.11 14.15
C ASP A 329 -7.36 17.12 14.89
N ARG A 330 -6.33 17.68 14.26
CA ARG A 330 -4.94 17.72 14.70
C ARG A 330 -4.21 18.90 14.08
N LYS A 331 -3.03 19.23 14.59
CA LYS A 331 -2.20 20.25 13.97
C LYS A 331 -1.70 19.79 12.59
N PRO A 332 -1.82 20.62 11.54
CA PRO A 332 -1.31 20.31 10.22
C PRO A 332 0.21 20.15 10.25
N LEU A 333 0.72 19.32 9.34
CA LEU A 333 2.13 19.08 9.15
C LEU A 333 2.55 19.51 7.74
N ILE A 334 3.60 20.32 7.67
CA ILE A 334 4.22 20.75 6.41
C ILE A 334 5.55 19.99 6.30
N VAL A 335 5.67 19.12 5.29
CA VAL A 335 6.89 18.33 5.06
C VAL A 335 7.61 18.90 3.85
N SER A 336 8.76 19.52 4.09
CA SER A 336 9.51 20.27 3.08
C SER A 336 10.82 19.53 2.73
N PRO A 337 10.86 18.85 1.58
CA PRO A 337 12.00 18.03 1.16
C PRO A 337 12.95 18.77 0.24
N TYR A 338 14.25 18.51 0.39
CA TYR A 338 15.28 19.01 -0.51
C TYR A 338 16.49 18.07 -0.52
N ASP A 339 17.19 18.00 -1.65
CA ASP A 339 18.54 17.43 -1.66
C ASP A 339 19.44 18.25 -0.71
N ALA A 340 20.23 17.57 0.11
CA ALA A 340 21.08 18.24 1.09
C ALA A 340 22.07 19.18 0.39
N GLU A 341 22.59 18.76 -0.77
CA GLU A 341 23.56 19.47 -1.60
C GLU A 341 22.98 20.77 -2.19
N LEU A 342 21.65 20.94 -2.18
CA LEU A 342 21.05 22.24 -2.44
C LEU A 342 21.61 23.30 -1.49
N PHE A 343 21.74 22.96 -0.21
CA PHE A 343 22.17 23.89 0.83
C PHE A 343 23.69 23.93 0.96
N GLY A 344 24.30 24.72 0.08
CA GLY A 344 25.68 25.16 0.18
C GLY A 344 26.47 24.88 -1.09
N HIS A 345 26.24 23.74 -1.75
CA HIS A 345 26.87 23.45 -3.02
C HIS A 345 26.18 24.19 -4.18
N TRP A 346 24.90 23.89 -4.44
CA TRP A 346 24.13 24.56 -5.50
C TRP A 346 23.70 25.98 -5.10
N TRP A 347 23.22 26.15 -3.86
CA TRP A 347 22.91 27.44 -3.26
C TRP A 347 23.82 27.73 -2.08
N TYR A 348 24.85 28.53 -2.32
CA TYR A 348 25.94 28.75 -1.35
C TYR A 348 25.51 29.28 0.01
N GLU A 349 24.50 30.14 0.02
CA GLU A 349 23.94 30.74 1.23
C GLU A 349 22.93 29.83 1.94
N GLY A 350 22.63 28.68 1.38
CA GLY A 350 21.65 27.72 1.90
C GLY A 350 21.85 27.35 3.37
N PRO A 351 23.06 26.99 3.86
CA PRO A 351 23.28 26.69 5.27
C PRO A 351 22.96 27.89 6.18
N HIS A 352 23.24 29.11 5.71
CA HIS A 352 22.92 30.31 6.45
C HIS A 352 21.42 30.58 6.49
N PHE A 353 20.72 30.40 5.36
CA PHE A 353 19.26 30.44 5.32
C PHE A 353 18.63 29.44 6.31
N LEU A 354 19.11 28.20 6.37
CA LEU A 354 18.61 27.19 7.31
C LEU A 354 18.84 27.58 8.76
N GLU A 355 20.03 28.11 9.08
CA GLU A 355 20.32 28.62 10.42
C GLU A 355 19.35 29.74 10.83
N LEU A 356 19.14 30.71 9.94
CA LEU A 356 18.22 31.82 10.19
C LEU A 356 16.79 31.34 10.31
N LEU A 357 16.34 30.39 9.48
CA LEU A 357 15.01 29.80 9.57
C LEU A 357 14.80 29.11 10.92
N CYS A 358 15.76 28.31 11.39
CA CYS A 358 15.71 27.67 12.70
C CYS A 358 15.61 28.70 13.84
N ARG A 359 16.46 29.75 13.81
CA ARG A 359 16.46 30.81 14.80
C ARG A 359 15.13 31.57 14.82
N LYS A 360 14.60 31.94 13.66
CA LYS A 360 13.33 32.68 13.52
C LYS A 360 12.13 31.83 13.98
N MET A 361 12.10 30.55 13.63
CA MET A 361 11.06 29.62 14.11
C MET A 361 11.08 29.43 15.63
N PHE A 362 12.25 29.56 16.28
CA PHE A 362 12.37 29.42 17.72
C PHE A 362 12.15 30.74 18.50
N LEU A 363 12.76 31.84 18.05
CA LEU A 363 12.86 33.11 18.79
C LEU A 363 11.73 34.09 18.48
N ASP A 364 11.36 34.24 17.20
CA ASP A 364 10.59 35.40 16.74
C ASP A 364 9.07 35.16 16.82
N GLN A 365 8.61 33.91 16.74
CA GLN A 365 7.19 33.54 16.75
C GLN A 365 6.98 32.06 17.09
N GLN A 366 5.82 31.68 17.65
CA GLN A 366 5.49 30.28 18.04
C GLN A 366 4.19 29.77 17.41
N THR A 367 3.81 30.29 16.23
CA THR A 367 2.62 29.84 15.48
C THR A 367 2.85 28.48 14.85
N ILE A 368 4.06 28.19 14.39
CA ILE A 368 4.46 26.86 13.90
C ILE A 368 5.75 26.44 14.60
N LYS A 369 5.94 25.13 14.79
CA LYS A 369 7.14 24.56 15.43
C LYS A 369 7.77 23.49 14.55
N MET A 370 9.10 23.45 14.51
CA MET A 370 9.83 22.34 13.92
C MET A 370 9.62 21.06 14.73
N ILE A 371 9.38 19.94 14.06
CA ILE A 371 9.18 18.62 14.66
C ILE A 371 9.92 17.57 13.82
N THR A 372 10.33 16.45 14.41
CA THR A 372 10.72 15.28 13.60
C THR A 372 9.50 14.42 13.24
N PRO A 373 9.54 13.62 12.15
CA PRO A 373 8.46 12.70 11.83
C PRO A 373 8.12 11.76 12.99
N SER A 374 9.12 11.22 13.69
CA SER A 374 8.92 10.36 14.86
C SER A 374 8.20 11.07 16.01
N GLU A 375 8.60 12.29 16.35
CA GLU A 375 7.92 13.11 17.37
C GLU A 375 6.45 13.38 16.97
N TYR A 376 6.17 13.60 15.67
CA TYR A 376 4.80 13.80 15.18
C TYR A 376 3.95 12.53 15.34
N LEU A 377 4.49 11.35 15.04
CA LEU A 377 3.78 10.07 15.24
C LEU A 377 3.55 9.74 16.71
N GLU A 378 4.43 10.19 17.60
CA GLU A 378 4.25 10.06 19.05
C GLU A 378 3.12 10.98 19.57
N GLU A 379 2.98 12.19 19.01
CA GLU A 379 1.85 13.08 19.32
C GLU A 379 0.53 12.57 18.73
N TYR A 380 0.56 12.00 17.53
CA TYR A 380 -0.62 11.54 16.80
C TYR A 380 -0.52 10.06 16.36
N PRO A 381 -0.60 9.10 17.29
CA PRO A 381 -0.41 7.67 17.00
C PRO A 381 -1.54 7.05 16.17
N ILE A 382 -2.70 7.71 16.07
CA ILE A 382 -3.84 7.27 15.26
C ILE A 382 -3.85 8.07 13.96
N ALA A 383 -3.68 7.39 12.83
CA ALA A 383 -3.72 7.98 11.49
C ALA A 383 -4.90 7.44 10.68
N ALA A 384 -5.32 8.19 9.65
CA ALA A 384 -6.20 7.62 8.63
C ALA A 384 -5.46 6.48 7.92
N VAL A 385 -6.20 5.46 7.48
CA VAL A 385 -5.65 4.32 6.74
C VAL A 385 -6.13 4.38 5.30
N GLY A 386 -5.22 4.25 4.34
CA GLY A 386 -5.54 4.22 2.92
C GLY A 386 -4.45 3.57 2.08
N ASN A 387 -4.84 3.09 0.89
CA ASN A 387 -3.92 2.53 -0.10
C ASN A 387 -3.34 3.67 -0.93
N LEU A 388 -2.02 3.78 -0.96
CA LEU A 388 -1.31 4.77 -1.77
C LEU A 388 -1.23 4.31 -3.24
N ASN A 389 -1.25 5.26 -4.16
CA ASN A 389 -0.97 4.99 -5.57
C ASN A 389 0.52 4.96 -5.87
N GLU A 390 0.87 4.32 -6.99
CA GLU A 390 2.22 4.41 -7.54
C GLU A 390 2.59 5.87 -7.82
N SER A 391 3.79 6.26 -7.43
CA SER A 391 4.27 7.63 -7.59
C SER A 391 5.79 7.72 -7.49
N SER A 392 6.34 8.85 -7.91
CA SER A 392 7.69 9.30 -7.60
C SER A 392 7.67 10.81 -7.53
N TRP A 393 8.64 11.44 -6.86
CA TRP A 393 8.81 12.91 -6.93
C TRP A 393 9.47 13.39 -8.24
N GLY A 394 9.73 12.46 -9.18
CA GLY A 394 10.30 12.75 -10.49
C GLY A 394 9.31 13.37 -11.49
N ARG A 395 9.70 13.37 -12.78
CA ARG A 395 8.89 13.97 -13.85
C ARG A 395 7.51 13.30 -13.94
N ASN A 396 6.47 14.13 -14.01
CA ASN A 396 5.06 13.70 -14.08
C ASN A 396 4.61 12.79 -12.93
N HIS A 397 5.25 12.90 -11.76
CA HIS A 397 4.95 12.09 -10.58
C HIS A 397 5.06 10.57 -10.82
N SER A 398 5.96 10.14 -11.72
CA SER A 398 6.03 8.76 -12.22
C SER A 398 7.46 8.27 -12.39
N ALA A 399 7.62 7.01 -12.82
CA ALA A 399 8.91 6.41 -13.13
C ALA A 399 9.59 6.95 -14.41
N GLU A 400 9.03 7.97 -15.07
CA GLU A 400 9.45 8.42 -16.41
C GLU A 400 10.94 8.78 -16.52
N ILE A 401 11.54 9.38 -15.48
CA ILE A 401 12.98 9.70 -15.49
C ILE A 401 13.83 8.43 -15.59
N TRP A 402 13.41 7.36 -14.92
CA TRP A 402 14.18 6.12 -14.82
C TRP A 402 13.77 5.08 -15.86
N LEU A 403 12.57 5.15 -16.44
CA LEU A 403 12.10 4.23 -17.47
C LEU A 403 11.61 4.97 -18.71
N GLN A 404 12.55 5.32 -19.59
CA GLN A 404 12.23 5.89 -20.90
C GLN A 404 13.42 5.80 -21.85
N GLY A 405 13.22 5.23 -23.05
CA GLY A 405 14.01 5.38 -24.28
C GLY A 405 15.55 5.28 -24.22
N ARG A 406 16.21 6.18 -23.48
CA ARG A 406 17.67 6.26 -23.29
C ARG A 406 18.20 5.28 -22.25
N ASN A 407 17.41 4.94 -21.23
CA ASN A 407 17.83 4.08 -20.12
C ASN A 407 17.07 2.75 -20.04
N ASP A 408 15.98 2.57 -20.79
CA ASP A 408 15.13 1.36 -20.73
C ASP A 408 15.89 0.03 -20.99
N TRP A 409 16.96 0.10 -21.78
CA TRP A 409 17.78 -1.05 -22.16
C TRP A 409 18.47 -1.73 -20.96
N ILE A 410 18.66 -1.04 -19.83
CA ILE A 410 19.33 -1.61 -18.65
C ILE A 410 18.45 -2.64 -17.95
N TYR A 411 17.13 -2.42 -17.91
CA TYR A 411 16.23 -3.18 -17.02
C TYR A 411 16.15 -4.65 -17.35
N ARG A 412 16.15 -5.02 -18.64
CA ARG A 412 16.19 -6.45 -19.01
C ARG A 412 17.41 -7.17 -18.44
N HIS A 413 18.54 -6.48 -18.31
CA HIS A 413 19.78 -7.05 -17.77
C HIS A 413 19.76 -7.05 -16.25
N LEU A 414 19.26 -5.98 -15.62
CA LEU A 414 19.05 -5.92 -14.17
C LEU A 414 18.09 -7.01 -13.71
N HIS A 415 16.96 -7.20 -14.41
CA HIS A 415 15.96 -8.23 -14.11
C HIS A 415 16.51 -9.64 -14.27
N GLN A 416 17.31 -9.90 -15.32
CA GLN A 416 17.99 -11.19 -15.48
C GLN A 416 19.02 -11.44 -14.37
N ALA A 417 19.70 -10.39 -13.92
CA ALA A 417 20.66 -10.49 -12.82
C ALA A 417 19.97 -10.70 -11.46
N GLU A 418 18.81 -10.08 -11.23
CA GLU A 418 17.95 -10.34 -10.05
C GLU A 418 17.55 -11.82 -9.97
N GLU A 419 16.93 -12.35 -11.03
CA GLU A 419 16.54 -13.76 -11.11
C GLU A 419 17.72 -14.69 -10.86
N ARG A 420 18.87 -14.36 -11.46
CA ARG A 420 20.09 -15.15 -11.31
C ARG A 420 20.64 -15.13 -9.89
N MET A 421 20.61 -13.98 -9.23
CA MET A 421 21.06 -13.85 -7.83
C MET A 421 20.15 -14.64 -6.90
N ILE A 422 18.83 -14.60 -7.14
CA ILE A 422 17.84 -15.36 -6.37
C ILE A 422 18.05 -16.87 -6.56
N GLU A 423 18.26 -17.33 -7.79
CA GLU A 423 18.55 -18.74 -8.08
C GLU A 423 19.77 -19.22 -7.29
N LEU A 424 20.90 -18.51 -7.38
CA LEU A 424 22.13 -18.86 -6.69
C LEU A 424 21.98 -18.77 -5.17
N ALA A 425 21.40 -17.69 -4.66
CA ALA A 425 21.18 -17.52 -3.23
C ALA A 425 20.32 -18.66 -2.65
N THR A 426 19.25 -19.02 -3.35
CA THR A 426 18.33 -20.09 -2.97
C THR A 426 18.99 -21.46 -3.04
N LYS A 427 19.71 -21.75 -4.14
CA LYS A 427 20.50 -22.98 -4.33
C LYS A 427 21.54 -23.17 -3.22
N HIS A 428 22.18 -22.08 -2.80
CA HIS A 428 23.24 -22.07 -1.79
C HIS A 428 22.79 -21.55 -0.43
N LYS A 429 21.48 -21.60 -0.13
CA LYS A 429 20.90 -21.17 1.16
C LYS A 429 21.63 -21.80 2.34
N HIS A 430 21.94 -23.09 2.21
CA HIS A 430 22.81 -23.82 3.11
C HIS A 430 24.18 -23.99 2.44
N LEU A 431 25.23 -23.41 3.04
CA LEU A 431 26.58 -23.38 2.48
C LEU A 431 27.31 -24.75 2.48
N SER A 432 26.64 -25.82 2.92
CA SER A 432 27.17 -27.18 3.04
C SER A 432 26.71 -28.05 1.86
N GLY A 433 27.63 -28.45 0.98
CA GLY A 433 27.30 -29.31 -0.17
C GLY A 433 28.31 -29.37 -1.31
N HIS A 434 29.41 -28.62 -1.25
CA HIS A 434 30.38 -28.52 -2.34
C HIS A 434 31.58 -29.44 -2.19
N GLY A 435 31.99 -30.07 -3.29
CA GLY A 435 33.11 -31.01 -3.32
C GLY A 435 34.48 -30.31 -3.43
N LYS A 436 34.52 -29.06 -3.92
CA LYS A 436 35.78 -28.34 -4.20
C LYS A 436 35.90 -26.95 -3.57
N LEU A 437 34.79 -26.29 -3.24
CA LEU A 437 34.78 -24.91 -2.73
C LEU A 437 34.49 -24.87 -1.22
N SER A 438 35.23 -24.07 -0.46
CA SER A 438 34.97 -23.89 0.98
C SER A 438 33.72 -23.01 1.20
N ALA A 439 32.97 -23.29 2.27
CA ALA A 439 31.78 -22.51 2.64
C ALA A 439 32.08 -21.01 2.85
N SER A 440 33.29 -20.69 3.33
CA SER A 440 33.73 -19.30 3.55
C SER A 440 33.91 -18.54 2.23
N VAL A 441 34.58 -19.16 1.26
CA VAL A 441 34.82 -18.54 -0.06
C VAL A 441 33.50 -18.42 -0.83
N LEU A 442 32.65 -19.44 -0.78
CA LEU A 442 31.31 -19.38 -1.40
C LEU A 442 30.48 -18.22 -0.84
N LYS A 443 30.45 -18.05 0.48
CA LYS A 443 29.73 -16.94 1.11
C LYS A 443 30.27 -15.59 0.67
N ARG A 444 31.60 -15.42 0.64
CA ARG A 444 32.26 -14.19 0.16
C ARG A 444 31.88 -13.87 -1.28
N ALA A 445 31.99 -14.86 -2.18
CA ALA A 445 31.64 -14.70 -3.59
C ALA A 445 30.17 -14.32 -3.80
N LEU A 446 29.23 -14.98 -3.11
CA LEU A 446 27.80 -14.67 -3.20
C LEU A 446 27.47 -13.28 -2.62
N ASN A 447 28.14 -12.88 -1.53
CA ASN A 447 27.99 -11.54 -0.97
C ASN A 447 28.56 -10.46 -1.91
N GLN A 448 29.70 -10.70 -2.54
CA GLN A 448 30.25 -9.77 -3.54
C GLN A 448 29.34 -9.71 -4.77
N ALA A 449 28.82 -10.83 -5.27
CA ALA A 449 27.87 -10.84 -6.38
C ALA A 449 26.60 -10.03 -6.03
N ALA A 450 26.02 -10.23 -4.83
CA ALA A 450 24.89 -9.44 -4.37
C ALA A 450 25.20 -7.92 -4.35
N ARG A 451 26.43 -7.55 -3.94
CA ARG A 451 26.88 -6.16 -3.94
C ARG A 451 27.02 -5.59 -5.35
N GLU A 452 27.63 -6.33 -6.28
CA GLU A 452 27.73 -5.90 -7.69
C GLU A 452 26.35 -5.68 -8.31
N LEU A 453 25.39 -6.57 -8.04
CA LEU A 453 24.01 -6.39 -8.49
C LEU A 453 23.40 -5.10 -7.91
N MET A 454 23.51 -4.86 -6.61
CA MET A 454 22.99 -3.63 -6.00
C MET A 454 23.64 -2.38 -6.60
N LEU A 455 24.95 -2.38 -6.83
CA LEU A 455 25.66 -1.25 -7.44
C LEU A 455 25.20 -1.00 -8.88
N ALA A 456 24.95 -2.06 -9.65
CA ALA A 456 24.36 -1.94 -10.99
C ALA A 456 22.93 -1.37 -10.97
N GLN A 457 22.17 -1.63 -9.90
CA GLN A 457 20.78 -1.19 -9.71
C GLN A 457 20.64 0.28 -9.26
N SER A 458 21.73 1.05 -9.07
CA SER A 458 21.59 2.44 -8.64
C SER A 458 20.73 3.24 -9.64
N SER A 459 19.78 4.03 -9.10
CA SER A 459 18.94 4.92 -9.90
C SER A 459 19.74 6.06 -10.54
N ASP A 460 20.89 6.43 -9.97
CA ASP A 460 21.80 7.46 -10.48
C ASP A 460 22.19 7.22 -11.94
N TRP A 461 22.43 5.96 -12.32
CA TRP A 461 22.85 5.61 -13.67
C TRP A 461 21.76 5.91 -14.69
N ALA A 462 20.52 5.54 -14.39
CA ALA A 462 19.39 5.82 -15.27
C ALA A 462 19.08 7.33 -15.31
N PHE A 463 19.23 8.03 -14.18
CA PHE A 463 19.09 9.48 -14.09
C PHE A 463 20.11 10.21 -14.97
N MET A 464 21.40 9.88 -14.85
CA MET A 464 22.49 10.48 -15.64
C MET A 464 22.28 10.26 -17.15
N MET A 465 21.83 9.06 -17.55
CA MET A 465 21.49 8.76 -18.94
C MET A 465 20.34 9.63 -19.48
N GLU A 466 19.29 9.87 -18.68
CA GLU A 466 18.16 10.72 -19.08
C GLU A 466 18.54 12.20 -19.11
N ALA A 467 19.23 12.69 -18.07
CA ALA A 467 19.70 14.07 -17.94
C ALA A 467 20.78 14.45 -18.99
N GLN A 468 21.33 13.45 -19.69
CA GLN A 468 22.44 13.60 -20.64
C GLN A 468 23.72 14.17 -20.00
N SER A 469 23.93 13.88 -18.72
CA SER A 469 25.13 14.22 -17.96
C SER A 469 25.98 12.97 -17.82
N ASP A 470 27.22 12.98 -18.32
CA ASP A 470 28.19 11.88 -18.17
C ASP A 470 27.65 10.48 -18.58
N VAL A 471 26.90 10.42 -19.68
CA VAL A 471 26.22 9.20 -20.16
C VAL A 471 27.17 8.00 -20.32
N ASP A 472 28.34 8.21 -20.94
CA ASP A 472 29.33 7.14 -21.15
C ASP A 472 29.83 6.55 -19.84
N HIS A 473 29.91 7.40 -18.80
CA HIS A 473 30.29 6.98 -17.47
C HIS A 473 29.19 6.12 -16.83
N ALA A 474 27.93 6.58 -16.82
CA ALA A 474 26.80 5.80 -16.30
C ALA A 474 26.65 4.44 -17.00
N VAL A 475 26.76 4.41 -18.33
CA VAL A 475 26.67 3.18 -19.14
C VAL A 475 27.78 2.19 -18.77
N ARG A 476 29.00 2.69 -18.56
CA ARG A 476 30.15 1.88 -18.15
C ARG A 476 29.96 1.33 -16.73
N ARG A 477 29.55 2.15 -15.76
CA ARG A 477 29.28 1.69 -14.38
C ARG A 477 28.26 0.55 -14.35
N THR A 478 27.12 0.70 -15.04
CA THR A 478 26.12 -0.36 -15.12
C THR A 478 26.68 -1.65 -15.75
N LYS A 479 27.44 -1.54 -16.84
CA LYS A 479 28.01 -2.72 -17.54
C LYS A 479 29.12 -3.40 -16.75
N ASP A 480 29.98 -2.64 -16.10
CA ASP A 480 31.13 -3.18 -15.36
C ASP A 480 30.63 -3.96 -14.14
N HIS A 481 29.69 -3.41 -13.36
CA HIS A 481 29.09 -4.11 -12.23
C HIS A 481 28.31 -5.37 -12.67
N LEU A 482 27.52 -5.30 -13.74
CA LEU A 482 26.87 -6.50 -14.31
C LEU A 482 27.89 -7.55 -14.80
N GLY A 483 28.99 -7.10 -15.41
CA GLY A 483 30.07 -7.97 -15.86
C GLY A 483 30.74 -8.70 -14.68
N CYS A 484 31.09 -7.96 -13.62
CA CYS A 484 31.64 -8.52 -12.39
C CYS A 484 30.66 -9.49 -11.71
N PHE A 485 29.37 -9.13 -11.65
CA PHE A 485 28.30 -9.99 -11.14
C PHE A 485 28.25 -11.34 -11.86
N TYR A 486 28.09 -11.35 -13.18
CA TYR A 486 27.98 -12.59 -13.94
C TYR A 486 29.27 -13.41 -13.90
N HIS A 487 30.44 -12.75 -13.85
CA HIS A 487 31.70 -13.44 -13.70
C HIS A 487 31.79 -14.22 -12.39
N LEU A 488 31.37 -13.63 -11.27
CA LEU A 488 31.29 -14.30 -9.97
C LEU A 488 30.26 -15.43 -9.98
N CYS A 489 29.08 -15.22 -10.58
CA CYS A 489 28.07 -16.26 -10.73
C CYS A 489 28.59 -17.49 -11.48
N ASP A 490 29.32 -17.29 -12.59
CA ASP A 490 29.91 -18.36 -13.39
C ASP A 490 30.99 -19.13 -12.60
N GLN A 491 31.80 -18.44 -11.81
CA GLN A 491 32.82 -19.06 -10.96
C GLN A 491 32.20 -19.91 -9.83
N VAL A 492 31.12 -19.41 -9.21
CA VAL A 492 30.36 -20.14 -8.19
C VAL A 492 29.77 -21.43 -8.77
N ASP A 493 29.16 -21.36 -9.94
CA ASP A 493 28.56 -22.55 -10.59
C ASP A 493 29.59 -23.63 -10.96
N ARG A 494 30.81 -23.21 -11.32
CA ARG A 494 31.92 -24.12 -11.62
C ARG A 494 32.62 -24.66 -10.38
N GLU A 495 32.22 -24.21 -9.18
CA GLU A 495 32.92 -24.44 -7.91
C GLU A 495 34.41 -24.04 -7.95
N GLN A 496 34.75 -23.00 -8.72
CA GLN A 496 36.11 -22.53 -8.97
C GLN A 496 36.17 -21.01 -8.88
N VAL A 497 36.18 -20.50 -7.66
CA VAL A 497 36.31 -19.07 -7.38
C VAL A 497 37.78 -18.67 -7.32
N ASP A 498 38.16 -17.66 -8.09
CA ASP A 498 39.48 -17.03 -8.01
C ASP A 498 39.51 -16.08 -6.81
N GLU A 499 40.17 -16.51 -5.74
CA GLU A 499 40.25 -15.74 -4.48
C GLU A 499 41.06 -14.44 -4.62
N VAL A 500 41.99 -14.35 -5.58
CA VAL A 500 42.75 -13.11 -5.83
C VAL A 500 41.81 -12.08 -6.45
N LEU A 501 41.11 -12.47 -7.52
CA LEU A 501 40.13 -11.60 -8.16
C LEU A 501 39.00 -11.20 -7.21
N LEU A 502 38.51 -12.13 -6.40
CA LEU A 502 37.48 -11.85 -5.40
C LEU A 502 37.95 -10.83 -4.37
N THR A 503 39.20 -10.95 -3.89
CA THR A 503 39.77 -10.01 -2.93
C THR A 503 39.95 -8.63 -3.55
N ASP A 504 40.44 -8.56 -4.80
CA ASP A 504 40.56 -7.29 -5.54
C ASP A 504 39.20 -6.59 -5.73
N LEU A 505 38.14 -7.35 -5.99
CA LEU A 505 36.77 -6.82 -6.08
C LEU A 505 36.25 -6.36 -4.71
N GLU A 506 36.47 -7.14 -3.66
CA GLU A 506 36.09 -6.79 -2.28
C GLU A 506 36.81 -5.53 -1.78
N GLU A 507 38.02 -5.22 -2.28
CA GLU A 507 38.74 -3.99 -1.96
C GLU A 507 38.21 -2.77 -2.73
N LYS A 508 37.89 -2.93 -4.02
CA LYS A 508 37.37 -1.86 -4.89
C LYS A 508 35.92 -1.48 -4.57
N ASP A 509 35.10 -2.51 -4.41
CA ASP A 509 33.66 -2.42 -4.22
C ASP A 509 33.33 -2.91 -2.80
N ASN A 510 33.72 -2.11 -1.79
CA ASN A 510 33.76 -2.50 -0.37
C ASN A 510 32.59 -1.94 0.47
N CYS A 511 31.61 -1.29 -0.15
CA CYS A 511 30.41 -0.81 0.53
C CYS A 511 29.62 -1.95 1.19
N PHE A 512 28.82 -1.64 2.22
CA PHE A 512 27.94 -2.62 2.88
C PHE A 512 28.67 -3.90 3.35
N PRO A 513 29.62 -3.82 4.28
CA PRO A 513 30.32 -5.01 4.79
C PRO A 513 29.38 -6.00 5.50
N ALA A 514 28.18 -5.56 5.91
CA ALA A 514 27.14 -6.38 6.52
C ALA A 514 26.13 -6.99 5.51
N ILE A 515 26.39 -6.90 4.20
CA ILE A 515 25.52 -7.49 3.17
C ILE A 515 25.37 -9.01 3.37
N GLN A 516 24.17 -9.52 3.07
CA GLN A 516 23.87 -10.94 3.16
C GLN A 516 23.16 -11.40 1.89
N PHE A 517 23.79 -12.30 1.13
CA PHE A 517 23.17 -12.93 -0.03
C PHE A 517 21.86 -13.66 0.34
N HIS A 518 21.70 -14.06 1.60
CA HIS A 518 20.48 -14.66 2.14
C HIS A 518 19.23 -13.78 2.00
N ASP A 519 19.38 -12.48 1.79
CA ASP A 519 18.23 -11.61 1.50
C ASP A 519 17.58 -11.93 0.15
N TYR A 520 18.38 -12.44 -0.80
CA TYR A 520 17.94 -12.94 -2.10
C TYR A 520 17.49 -14.40 -2.05
N VAL A 521 17.60 -15.10 -0.91
CA VAL A 521 16.98 -16.42 -0.78
C VAL A 521 15.49 -16.19 -0.86
N SER A 522 14.91 -16.68 -1.94
CA SER A 522 13.49 -16.70 -2.05
C SER A 522 12.95 -17.69 -1.01
N LEU A 523 12.04 -17.19 -0.16
CA LEU A 523 11.20 -18.08 0.64
C LEU A 523 10.27 -18.90 -0.29
N GLU A 524 10.17 -18.43 -1.54
CA GLU A 524 9.57 -19.04 -2.69
C GLU A 524 10.59 -19.87 -3.49
N GLN A 525 10.77 -21.15 -3.13
CA GLN A 525 11.20 -22.10 -4.17
C GLN A 525 10.19 -21.93 -5.33
N LEU A 526 10.58 -21.48 -6.52
CA LEU A 526 9.61 -21.14 -7.57
C LEU A 526 8.59 -22.27 -7.77
N SER A 527 7.33 -21.99 -7.43
CA SER A 527 6.23 -22.89 -7.73
C SER A 527 6.08 -23.00 -9.24
N PRO A 528 5.74 -24.18 -9.79
CA PRO A 528 5.41 -24.32 -11.20
C PRO A 528 4.11 -23.58 -11.59
N ILE A 529 3.29 -23.18 -10.60
CA ILE A 529 2.08 -22.38 -10.79
C ILE A 529 2.35 -20.99 -10.21
N PRO A 530 2.35 -19.91 -11.02
CA PRO A 530 2.83 -18.57 -10.62
C PRO A 530 2.13 -17.93 -9.42
N ILE A 531 0.91 -18.36 -9.10
CA ILE A 531 0.11 -17.76 -8.02
C ILE A 531 0.39 -18.44 -6.67
N ILE A 532 0.85 -19.69 -6.69
CA ILE A 532 1.25 -20.39 -5.47
C ILE A 532 2.65 -19.91 -5.14
N PRO A 533 2.89 -19.39 -3.92
CA PRO A 533 4.12 -18.68 -3.63
C PRO A 533 5.31 -19.63 -3.75
N ASN A 534 5.25 -20.87 -3.26
CA ASN A 534 6.44 -21.72 -3.25
C ASN A 534 6.20 -23.21 -3.58
N LEU A 535 7.27 -23.89 -4.02
CA LEU A 535 7.30 -25.28 -4.43
C LEU A 535 6.91 -26.19 -3.27
N LYS A 536 7.32 -25.87 -2.04
CA LYS A 536 6.93 -26.64 -0.86
C LYS A 536 5.42 -26.55 -0.62
N GLU A 537 4.82 -25.38 -0.79
CA GLU A 537 3.35 -25.21 -0.72
C GLU A 537 2.66 -25.96 -1.86
N TRP A 538 3.21 -25.90 -3.07
CA TRP A 538 2.74 -26.69 -4.20
C TRP A 538 2.80 -28.20 -3.93
N GLU A 539 3.92 -28.71 -3.42
CA GLU A 539 4.10 -30.11 -3.06
C GLU A 539 3.16 -30.54 -1.92
N THR A 540 2.97 -29.67 -0.92
CA THR A 540 2.03 -29.90 0.18
C THR A 540 0.60 -30.00 -0.35
N LEU A 541 0.19 -29.08 -1.22
CA LEU A 541 -1.11 -29.10 -1.89
C LEU A 541 -1.31 -30.38 -2.73
N LEU A 542 -0.30 -30.77 -3.52
CA LEU A 542 -0.34 -32.00 -4.29
C LEU A 542 -0.50 -33.23 -3.38
N GLU A 543 0.21 -33.27 -2.26
CA GLU A 543 0.13 -34.38 -1.33
C GLU A 543 -1.25 -34.46 -0.64
N GLU A 544 -1.78 -33.33 -0.16
CA GLU A 544 -3.10 -33.28 0.46
C GLU A 544 -4.21 -33.71 -0.52
N THR A 545 -4.11 -33.27 -1.77
CA THR A 545 -5.11 -33.57 -2.81
C THR A 545 -5.04 -35.01 -3.34
N LYS A 546 -3.95 -35.76 -3.10
CA LYS A 546 -3.86 -37.18 -3.54
C LYS A 546 -4.93 -38.07 -2.92
N HIS A 547 -5.26 -37.86 -1.65
CA HIS A 547 -6.02 -38.84 -0.86
C HIS A 547 -7.43 -38.38 -0.46
N ARG A 548 -7.82 -37.16 -0.81
CA ARG A 548 -9.13 -36.59 -0.47
C ARG A 548 -9.76 -35.93 -1.70
N PRO A 549 -11.10 -35.94 -1.84
CA PRO A 549 -11.77 -35.24 -2.92
C PRO A 549 -11.43 -33.74 -2.87
N ASN A 550 -11.19 -33.13 -4.03
CA ASN A 550 -10.96 -31.70 -4.14
C ASN A 550 -11.96 -30.99 -5.05
N VAL A 551 -12.52 -29.90 -4.53
CA VAL A 551 -13.58 -29.12 -5.19
C VAL A 551 -13.04 -27.73 -5.51
N PHE A 552 -13.13 -27.36 -6.79
CA PHE A 552 -12.76 -26.04 -7.27
C PHE A 552 -14.01 -25.21 -7.48
N MET A 553 -14.26 -24.27 -6.57
CA MET A 553 -15.36 -23.33 -6.68
C MET A 553 -14.91 -22.07 -7.43
N LEU A 554 -15.68 -21.69 -8.44
CA LEU A 554 -15.42 -20.50 -9.24
C LEU A 554 -16.40 -19.40 -8.82
N ALA A 555 -15.87 -18.27 -8.33
CA ALA A 555 -16.67 -17.13 -7.89
C ALA A 555 -15.93 -15.81 -8.13
N TRP A 556 -16.63 -14.80 -8.65
CA TRP A 556 -16.02 -13.49 -8.95
C TRP A 556 -15.78 -12.63 -7.69
N GLU A 557 -16.49 -12.90 -6.60
CA GLU A 557 -16.34 -12.25 -5.30
C GLU A 557 -16.13 -13.28 -4.17
N TYR A 558 -15.19 -12.98 -3.29
CA TYR A 558 -14.84 -13.75 -2.10
C TYR A 558 -14.10 -12.81 -1.13
N PRO A 559 -14.27 -12.91 0.21
CA PRO A 559 -13.60 -12.02 1.17
C PRO A 559 -12.11 -11.83 0.83
N PRO A 560 -11.56 -10.61 0.91
CA PRO A 560 -12.18 -9.37 1.42
C PRO A 560 -13.13 -8.65 0.43
N LYS A 561 -13.27 -9.15 -0.81
CA LYS A 561 -14.19 -8.57 -1.79
C LYS A 561 -15.63 -8.94 -1.44
N HIS A 562 -16.40 -7.94 -1.02
CA HIS A 562 -17.81 -8.07 -0.63
C HIS A 562 -18.70 -7.09 -1.40
N VAL A 563 -19.28 -7.52 -2.53
CA VAL A 563 -20.25 -6.71 -3.29
C VAL A 563 -21.69 -7.12 -2.97
N GLY A 564 -21.93 -8.40 -2.68
CA GLY A 564 -23.26 -8.90 -2.34
C GLY A 564 -23.28 -10.14 -1.46
N GLY A 565 -24.47 -10.76 -1.38
CA GLY A 565 -24.69 -11.97 -0.59
C GLY A 565 -24.04 -13.23 -1.18
N LEU A 566 -23.57 -13.20 -2.42
CA LEU A 566 -22.90 -14.34 -3.06
C LEU A 566 -21.53 -14.57 -2.41
N SER A 567 -20.73 -13.51 -2.21
CA SER A 567 -19.45 -13.58 -1.48
C SER A 567 -19.62 -14.29 -0.12
N ARG A 568 -20.66 -13.92 0.63
CA ARG A 568 -20.98 -14.54 1.92
C ARG A 568 -21.43 -16.00 1.79
N ALA A 569 -22.28 -16.32 0.82
CA ALA A 569 -22.75 -17.69 0.60
C ALA A 569 -21.60 -18.63 0.21
N VAL A 570 -20.71 -18.20 -0.70
CA VAL A 570 -19.55 -18.98 -1.12
C VAL A 570 -18.57 -19.16 0.04
N HIS A 571 -18.31 -18.10 0.81
CA HIS A 571 -17.42 -18.14 1.97
C HIS A 571 -17.91 -19.07 3.08
N GLU A 572 -19.17 -18.94 3.50
CA GLU A 572 -19.67 -19.79 4.58
C GLU A 572 -19.87 -21.26 4.11
N LEU A 573 -20.21 -21.49 2.84
CA LEU A 573 -20.28 -22.84 2.26
C LEU A 573 -18.91 -23.51 2.18
N SER A 574 -17.89 -22.80 1.69
CA SER A 574 -16.54 -23.36 1.52
C SER A 574 -15.94 -23.79 2.85
N GLU A 575 -16.04 -22.96 3.90
CA GLU A 575 -15.61 -23.32 5.25
C GLU A 575 -16.42 -24.50 5.82
N ALA A 576 -17.73 -24.55 5.56
CA ALA A 576 -18.57 -25.64 6.02
C ALA A 576 -18.24 -26.97 5.35
N LEU A 577 -17.83 -26.97 4.08
CA LEU A 577 -17.36 -28.16 3.37
C LEU A 577 -15.97 -28.59 3.86
N VAL A 578 -15.06 -27.65 4.13
CA VAL A 578 -13.76 -27.93 4.74
C VAL A 578 -13.92 -28.59 6.12
N ALA A 579 -14.87 -28.11 6.94
CA ALA A 579 -15.21 -28.72 8.23
C ALA A 579 -15.76 -30.16 8.09
N ARG A 580 -16.11 -30.59 6.87
CA ARG A 580 -16.54 -31.94 6.51
C ARG A 580 -15.50 -32.73 5.73
N GLU A 581 -14.24 -32.32 5.87
CA GLU A 581 -13.07 -32.95 5.28
C GLU A 581 -12.99 -32.90 3.74
N GLU A 582 -13.74 -32.00 3.09
CA GLU A 582 -13.48 -31.65 1.68
C GLU A 582 -12.24 -30.77 1.56
N ILE A 583 -11.50 -30.90 0.46
CA ILE A 583 -10.46 -29.92 0.09
C ILE A 583 -11.11 -28.92 -0.85
N VAL A 584 -11.23 -27.66 -0.43
CA VAL A 584 -11.91 -26.62 -1.21
C VAL A 584 -10.90 -25.60 -1.72
N HIS A 585 -10.91 -25.39 -3.03
CA HIS A 585 -10.18 -24.34 -3.72
C HIS A 585 -11.18 -23.29 -4.22
N ILE A 586 -10.95 -22.02 -3.89
CA ILE A 586 -11.70 -20.89 -4.44
C ILE A 586 -10.86 -20.21 -5.49
N ILE A 587 -11.34 -20.16 -6.72
CA ILE A 587 -10.75 -19.36 -7.78
C ILE A 587 -11.55 -18.07 -7.91
N THR A 588 -10.89 -16.94 -7.66
CA THR A 588 -11.53 -15.62 -7.60
C THR A 588 -10.64 -14.52 -8.15
N THR A 589 -11.13 -13.28 -8.16
CA THR A 589 -10.39 -12.14 -8.68
C THR A 589 -9.49 -11.50 -7.64
N SER A 590 -8.39 -10.88 -8.10
CA SER A 590 -7.53 -10.06 -7.26
C SER A 590 -8.33 -8.95 -6.57
N TYR A 591 -7.84 -8.57 -5.40
CA TYR A 591 -8.36 -7.47 -4.61
C TYR A 591 -7.19 -6.77 -3.94
N ASP A 592 -7.19 -5.44 -3.95
CA ASP A 592 -6.08 -4.65 -3.45
C ASP A 592 -5.78 -4.97 -1.98
N GLY A 593 -4.52 -5.27 -1.68
CA GLY A 593 -4.06 -5.67 -0.35
C GLY A 593 -4.34 -7.13 0.04
N ALA A 594 -5.03 -7.92 -0.78
CA ALA A 594 -5.19 -9.36 -0.55
C ALA A 594 -4.06 -10.16 -1.23
N PRO A 595 -3.50 -11.20 -0.58
CA PRO A 595 -2.47 -12.04 -1.19
C PRO A 595 -3.03 -12.79 -2.41
N SER A 596 -2.18 -13.01 -3.42
CA SER A 596 -2.53 -13.79 -4.63
C SER A 596 -2.93 -15.23 -4.29
N PHE A 597 -2.34 -15.79 -3.24
CA PHE A 597 -2.67 -17.10 -2.70
C PHE A 597 -2.64 -17.10 -1.18
N GLU A 598 -3.64 -17.73 -0.55
CA GLU A 598 -3.71 -17.90 0.90
C GLU A 598 -4.54 -19.12 1.30
N ASN A 599 -4.28 -19.66 2.49
CA ASN A 599 -5.16 -20.61 3.15
C ASN A 599 -5.97 -19.89 4.24
N MET A 600 -7.27 -19.73 4.00
CA MET A 600 -8.19 -19.03 4.89
C MET A 600 -9.13 -20.05 5.55
N ASN A 601 -8.91 -20.34 6.83
CA ASN A 601 -9.69 -21.34 7.61
C ASN A 601 -9.77 -22.73 6.94
N GLY A 602 -8.70 -23.16 6.27
CA GLY A 602 -8.61 -24.44 5.56
C GLY A 602 -9.11 -24.39 4.11
N VAL A 603 -9.59 -23.24 3.63
CA VAL A 603 -9.96 -23.01 2.23
C VAL A 603 -8.77 -22.43 1.47
N TYR A 604 -8.39 -23.04 0.35
CA TYR A 604 -7.32 -22.54 -0.51
C TYR A 604 -7.87 -21.47 -1.47
N VAL A 605 -7.43 -20.23 -1.33
CA VAL A 605 -7.93 -19.11 -2.14
C VAL A 605 -6.89 -18.69 -3.16
N HIS A 606 -7.28 -18.63 -4.42
CA HIS A 606 -6.46 -18.27 -5.58
C HIS A 606 -7.03 -17.00 -6.20
N ARG A 607 -6.32 -15.88 -6.07
CA ARG A 607 -6.77 -14.55 -6.53
C ARG A 607 -6.03 -14.15 -7.79
N LEU A 608 -6.76 -14.10 -8.88
CA LEU A 608 -6.19 -13.92 -10.21
C LEU A 608 -6.23 -12.43 -10.61
N PRO A 609 -5.10 -11.84 -11.04
CA PRO A 609 -5.11 -10.51 -11.63
C PRO A 609 -5.88 -10.54 -12.96
N VAL A 610 -6.74 -9.55 -13.18
CA VAL A 610 -7.49 -9.37 -14.42
C VAL A 610 -6.99 -8.08 -15.07
N ASN A 611 -6.16 -8.19 -16.10
CA ASN A 611 -5.59 -7.04 -16.81
C ASN A 611 -6.72 -6.23 -17.47
N HIS A 612 -6.92 -4.99 -17.05
CA HIS A 612 -7.92 -4.10 -17.64
C HIS A 612 -7.48 -3.63 -19.03
N SER A 613 -8.20 -4.01 -20.09
CA SER A 613 -7.97 -3.52 -21.46
C SER A 613 -8.49 -2.11 -21.75
N GLY A 614 -8.95 -1.37 -20.73
CA GLY A 614 -9.36 0.03 -20.85
C GLY A 614 -10.84 0.28 -21.20
N ASP A 615 -11.64 -0.77 -21.44
CA ASP A 615 -13.08 -0.64 -21.67
C ASP A 615 -13.91 -0.85 -20.38
N THR A 616 -14.69 0.16 -19.99
CA THR A 616 -15.40 0.27 -18.70
C THR A 616 -16.64 -0.62 -18.52
N HIS A 617 -16.85 -1.62 -19.39
CA HIS A 617 -18.08 -2.42 -19.37
C HIS A 617 -17.90 -3.72 -18.59
N PHE A 618 -18.64 -3.87 -17.49
CA PHE A 618 -18.63 -5.05 -16.59
C PHE A 618 -18.67 -6.39 -17.33
N TYR A 619 -19.44 -6.50 -18.43
CA TYR A 619 -19.51 -7.70 -19.25
C TYR A 619 -18.16 -8.08 -19.91
N HIS A 620 -17.41 -7.12 -20.45
CA HIS A 620 -16.08 -7.39 -21.03
C HIS A 620 -15.09 -7.83 -19.95
N TRP A 621 -15.13 -7.17 -18.80
CA TRP A 621 -14.34 -7.56 -17.64
C TRP A 621 -14.65 -9.01 -17.19
N THR A 622 -15.91 -9.45 -17.22
CA THR A 622 -16.23 -10.86 -16.91
C THR A 622 -15.56 -11.83 -17.87
N PHE A 623 -15.38 -11.48 -19.15
CA PHE A 623 -14.69 -12.33 -20.12
C PHE A 623 -13.19 -12.45 -19.79
N GLU A 624 -12.51 -11.33 -19.51
CA GLU A 624 -11.10 -11.32 -19.12
C GLU A 624 -10.85 -12.13 -17.84
N MET A 625 -11.75 -12.01 -16.86
CA MET A 625 -11.72 -12.82 -15.65
C MET A 625 -11.77 -14.33 -15.98
N ASN A 626 -12.66 -14.74 -16.89
CA ASN A 626 -12.75 -16.16 -17.28
C ASN A 626 -11.50 -16.66 -17.99
N LEU A 627 -10.80 -15.81 -18.76
CA LEU A 627 -9.51 -16.16 -19.37
C LEU A 627 -8.45 -16.42 -18.30
N ALA A 628 -8.33 -15.54 -17.30
CA ALA A 628 -7.40 -15.72 -16.19
C ALA A 628 -7.72 -17.01 -15.40
N MET A 629 -9.00 -17.27 -15.10
CA MET A 629 -9.43 -18.50 -14.42
C MET A 629 -9.09 -19.75 -15.22
N THR A 630 -9.29 -19.71 -16.54
CA THR A 630 -8.95 -20.82 -17.44
C THR A 630 -7.45 -21.09 -17.44
N ASP A 631 -6.62 -20.06 -17.65
CA ASP A 631 -5.15 -20.19 -17.68
C ASP A 631 -4.61 -20.78 -16.38
N HIS A 632 -5.08 -20.30 -15.22
CA HIS A 632 -4.68 -20.84 -13.92
C HIS A 632 -5.03 -22.33 -13.76
N LEU A 633 -6.26 -22.72 -14.13
CA LEU A 633 -6.74 -24.10 -13.99
C LEU A 633 -6.08 -25.06 -15.00
N VAL A 634 -5.76 -24.58 -16.21
CA VAL A 634 -4.99 -25.33 -17.20
C VAL A 634 -3.58 -25.60 -16.66
N ARG A 635 -2.88 -24.55 -16.18
CA ARG A 635 -1.54 -24.70 -15.57
C ARG A 635 -1.57 -25.62 -14.37
N TRP A 636 -2.62 -25.56 -13.55
CA TRP A 636 -2.80 -26.49 -12.43
C TRP A 636 -2.79 -27.95 -12.88
N LYS A 637 -3.59 -28.27 -13.90
CA LYS A 637 -3.66 -29.63 -14.47
C LYS A 637 -2.37 -30.06 -15.14
N GLU A 638 -1.77 -29.19 -15.96
CA GLU A 638 -0.54 -29.49 -16.71
C GLU A 638 0.65 -29.77 -15.79
N ASN A 639 0.69 -29.16 -14.59
CA ASN A 639 1.75 -29.36 -13.62
C ASN A 639 1.49 -30.52 -12.64
N GLY A 640 0.46 -31.34 -12.87
CA GLY A 640 0.16 -32.55 -12.09
C GLY A 640 -0.91 -32.38 -11.01
N GLY A 641 -1.54 -31.21 -10.93
CA GLY A 641 -2.64 -30.95 -10.00
C GLY A 641 -3.93 -31.70 -10.38
N ARG A 642 -4.58 -32.32 -9.38
CA ARG A 642 -5.88 -32.96 -9.56
C ARG A 642 -7.02 -31.95 -9.38
N ILE A 643 -8.11 -32.15 -10.10
CA ILE A 643 -9.40 -31.44 -9.94
C ILE A 643 -10.47 -32.52 -10.09
N ASP A 644 -11.24 -32.76 -9.04
CA ASP A 644 -12.27 -33.81 -9.00
C ASP A 644 -13.67 -33.27 -9.32
N LEU A 645 -13.95 -32.01 -8.97
CA LEU A 645 -15.24 -31.36 -9.24
C LEU A 645 -15.09 -29.85 -9.39
N LEU A 646 -15.82 -29.27 -10.36
CA LEU A 646 -15.99 -27.82 -10.50
C LEU A 646 -17.34 -27.39 -9.92
N HIS A 647 -17.36 -26.30 -9.17
CA HIS A 647 -18.59 -25.68 -8.69
C HIS A 647 -18.65 -24.20 -9.10
N ALA A 648 -19.39 -23.92 -10.16
CA ALA A 648 -19.59 -22.56 -10.66
C ALA A 648 -20.70 -21.83 -9.88
N HIS A 649 -20.41 -20.61 -9.44
CA HIS A 649 -21.41 -19.73 -8.83
C HIS A 649 -21.83 -18.61 -9.79
N ASP A 650 -23.05 -18.74 -10.33
CA ASP A 650 -23.70 -17.86 -11.31
C ASP A 650 -22.98 -17.74 -12.68
N TRP A 651 -23.63 -17.03 -13.61
CA TRP A 651 -23.22 -16.91 -15.02
C TRP A 651 -21.86 -16.24 -15.24
N MET A 652 -21.39 -15.43 -14.28
CA MET A 652 -20.15 -14.65 -14.45
C MET A 652 -18.92 -15.54 -14.66
N VAL A 653 -18.94 -16.79 -14.21
CA VAL A 653 -17.83 -17.76 -14.35
C VAL A 653 -18.13 -18.86 -15.38
N ALA A 654 -19.18 -18.68 -16.20
CA ALA A 654 -19.70 -19.72 -17.09
C ALA A 654 -18.67 -20.18 -18.14
N HIS A 655 -17.88 -19.26 -18.69
CA HIS A 655 -16.92 -19.59 -19.74
C HIS A 655 -15.78 -20.47 -19.21
N ALA A 656 -15.18 -20.11 -18.07
CA ALA A 656 -14.12 -20.90 -17.44
C ALA A 656 -14.64 -22.28 -17.00
N ALA A 657 -15.83 -22.32 -16.39
CA ALA A 657 -16.46 -23.57 -15.98
C ALA A 657 -16.66 -24.54 -17.16
N ARG A 658 -17.23 -24.04 -18.26
CA ARG A 658 -17.47 -24.84 -19.48
C ARG A 658 -16.17 -25.29 -20.13
N GLU A 659 -15.19 -24.41 -20.24
CA GLU A 659 -13.91 -24.70 -20.89
C GLU A 659 -13.17 -25.82 -20.14
N ILE A 660 -13.01 -25.67 -18.82
CA ILE A 660 -12.28 -26.66 -18.01
C ILE A 660 -13.05 -28.00 -17.95
N LYS A 661 -14.38 -27.98 -17.87
CA LYS A 661 -15.19 -29.20 -18.02
C LYS A 661 -14.93 -29.89 -19.35
N THR A 662 -15.00 -29.15 -20.46
CA THR A 662 -14.92 -29.72 -21.82
C THR A 662 -13.52 -30.27 -22.09
N SER A 663 -12.49 -29.53 -21.69
CA SER A 663 -11.09 -29.87 -21.95
C SER A 663 -10.57 -31.04 -21.09
N TYR A 664 -11.12 -31.24 -19.89
CA TYR A 664 -10.63 -32.28 -18.96
C TYR A 664 -11.68 -33.31 -18.51
N GLY A 665 -12.93 -33.23 -18.98
CA GLY A 665 -14.00 -34.18 -18.63
C GLY A 665 -14.41 -34.15 -17.16
N ILE A 666 -14.30 -32.99 -16.49
CA ILE A 666 -14.54 -32.85 -15.05
C ILE A 666 -16.03 -32.61 -14.76
N PRO A 667 -16.62 -33.26 -13.74
CA PRO A 667 -17.99 -32.97 -13.30
C PRO A 667 -18.18 -31.50 -12.91
N LEU A 668 -19.26 -30.89 -13.39
CA LEU A 668 -19.61 -29.49 -13.13
C LEU A 668 -20.92 -29.37 -12.38
N VAL A 669 -20.89 -28.67 -11.26
CA VAL A 669 -22.07 -28.19 -10.55
C VAL A 669 -22.22 -26.69 -10.79
N ALA A 670 -23.43 -26.21 -11.03
CA ALA A 670 -23.71 -24.78 -11.08
C ALA A 670 -24.73 -24.40 -10.00
N THR A 671 -24.40 -23.42 -9.15
CA THR A 671 -25.39 -22.76 -8.29
C THR A 671 -25.88 -21.49 -8.97
N ILE A 672 -27.19 -21.39 -9.17
CA ILE A 672 -27.86 -20.17 -9.63
C ILE A 672 -28.50 -19.48 -8.42
N HIS A 673 -27.97 -18.33 -8.03
CA HIS A 673 -28.46 -17.56 -6.89
C HIS A 673 -29.62 -16.64 -7.28
N ALA A 674 -29.65 -16.17 -8.53
CA ALA A 674 -30.71 -15.36 -9.10
C ALA A 674 -30.68 -15.48 -10.63
N THR A 675 -31.77 -15.12 -11.29
CA THR A 675 -31.79 -15.02 -12.76
C THR A 675 -32.00 -13.58 -13.21
N GLU A 676 -31.44 -13.23 -14.36
CA GLU A 676 -31.66 -11.92 -14.97
C GLU A 676 -33.14 -11.73 -15.35
N TRP A 677 -33.81 -12.83 -15.70
CA TRP A 677 -35.27 -12.86 -15.92
C TRP A 677 -36.04 -12.43 -14.67
N GLY A 678 -35.73 -13.03 -13.52
CA GLY A 678 -36.39 -12.74 -12.25
C GLY A 678 -36.11 -11.32 -11.74
N ARG A 679 -34.85 -10.86 -11.82
CA ARG A 679 -34.46 -9.49 -11.45
C ARG A 679 -35.26 -8.42 -12.20
N ASN A 680 -35.61 -8.69 -13.46
CA ASN A 680 -36.37 -7.79 -14.32
C ASN A 680 -37.86 -8.17 -14.42
N GLN A 681 -38.39 -8.87 -13.41
CA GLN A 681 -39.83 -9.17 -13.27
C GLN A 681 -40.43 -9.88 -14.49
N GLY A 682 -39.62 -10.75 -15.09
CA GLY A 682 -40.00 -11.56 -16.24
C GLY A 682 -39.97 -10.87 -17.59
N ASN A 683 -39.18 -9.80 -17.72
CA ASN A 683 -38.96 -9.12 -18.99
C ASN A 683 -37.46 -8.89 -19.24
N LEU A 684 -37.02 -9.01 -20.50
CA LEU A 684 -35.65 -8.71 -20.92
C LEU A 684 -35.70 -7.61 -21.98
N TYR A 685 -35.41 -6.37 -21.60
CA TYR A 685 -35.56 -5.20 -22.46
C TYR A 685 -34.30 -4.94 -23.29
N SER A 686 -33.11 -5.15 -22.71
CA SER A 686 -31.82 -4.85 -23.35
C SER A 686 -31.11 -6.07 -23.93
N ASP A 687 -30.17 -5.83 -24.84
CA ASP A 687 -29.34 -6.89 -25.41
C ASP A 687 -28.37 -7.48 -24.38
N LEU A 688 -27.91 -6.67 -23.42
CA LEU A 688 -27.09 -7.16 -22.31
C LEU A 688 -27.88 -8.15 -21.45
N GLN A 689 -29.13 -7.81 -21.08
CA GLN A 689 -30.02 -8.71 -20.34
C GLN A 689 -30.25 -10.04 -21.07
N ARG A 690 -30.46 -9.99 -22.39
CA ARG A 690 -30.59 -11.19 -23.22
C ARG A 690 -29.32 -12.03 -23.27
N LYS A 691 -28.14 -11.39 -23.33
CA LYS A 691 -26.83 -12.08 -23.27
C LYS A 691 -26.59 -12.75 -21.92
N ILE A 692 -26.83 -12.04 -20.82
CA ILE A 692 -26.71 -12.59 -19.47
C ILE A 692 -27.63 -13.79 -19.30
N HIS A 693 -28.90 -13.65 -19.68
CA HIS A 693 -29.87 -14.74 -19.63
C HIS A 693 -29.43 -15.95 -20.47
N HIS A 694 -28.81 -15.74 -21.62
CA HIS A 694 -28.25 -16.82 -22.43
C HIS A 694 -27.06 -17.51 -21.75
N LEU A 695 -26.19 -16.77 -21.06
CA LEU A 695 -25.08 -17.35 -20.29
C LEU A 695 -25.58 -18.14 -19.07
N GLU A 696 -26.63 -17.67 -18.38
CA GLU A 696 -27.29 -18.42 -17.31
C GLU A 696 -27.86 -19.75 -17.83
N TRP A 697 -28.56 -19.70 -18.98
CA TRP A 697 -29.05 -20.91 -19.65
C TRP A 697 -27.90 -21.84 -20.04
N GLN A 698 -26.84 -21.31 -20.63
CA GLN A 698 -25.70 -22.11 -21.06
C GLN A 698 -25.01 -22.80 -19.88
N LEU A 699 -24.73 -22.07 -18.80
CA LEU A 699 -24.12 -22.66 -17.61
C LEU A 699 -24.98 -23.80 -17.04
N THR A 700 -26.28 -23.59 -16.94
CA THR A 700 -27.20 -24.61 -16.42
C THR A 700 -27.38 -25.79 -17.38
N TYR A 701 -27.28 -25.58 -18.69
CA TYR A 701 -27.26 -26.63 -19.70
C TYR A 701 -26.00 -27.49 -19.57
N GLU A 702 -24.83 -26.86 -19.46
CA GLU A 702 -23.52 -27.53 -19.38
C GLU A 702 -23.27 -28.23 -18.05
N ALA A 703 -23.83 -27.75 -16.93
CA ALA A 703 -23.65 -28.38 -15.62
C ALA A 703 -24.22 -29.82 -15.59
N ASP A 704 -23.64 -30.72 -14.80
CA ASP A 704 -24.19 -32.06 -14.54
C ASP A 704 -25.29 -32.00 -13.46
N ARG A 705 -25.16 -31.05 -12.52
CA ARG A 705 -26.16 -30.72 -11.50
C ARG A 705 -26.34 -29.21 -11.36
N VAL A 706 -27.58 -28.78 -11.16
CA VAL A 706 -27.92 -27.38 -10.92
C VAL A 706 -28.47 -27.23 -9.52
N PHE A 707 -27.84 -26.40 -8.70
CA PHE A 707 -28.28 -26.07 -7.36
C PHE A 707 -28.98 -24.71 -7.36
N VAL A 708 -30.07 -24.62 -6.61
CA VAL A 708 -30.81 -23.39 -6.39
C VAL A 708 -31.17 -23.25 -4.91
N CYS A 709 -31.40 -22.02 -4.47
CA CYS A 709 -31.57 -21.74 -3.04
C CYS A 709 -33.00 -21.95 -2.50
N SER A 710 -34.00 -22.11 -3.37
CA SER A 710 -35.42 -22.21 -3.00
C SER A 710 -36.21 -23.05 -4.00
N SER A 711 -37.38 -23.55 -3.59
CA SER A 711 -38.30 -24.21 -4.51
C SER A 711 -38.80 -23.26 -5.59
N TYR A 712 -39.03 -22.00 -5.26
CA TYR A 712 -39.34 -20.93 -6.20
C TYR A 712 -38.28 -20.87 -7.33
N MET A 713 -37.00 -20.83 -6.96
CA MET A 713 -35.93 -20.77 -7.97
C MET A 713 -35.86 -22.05 -8.79
N LYS A 714 -36.17 -23.22 -8.20
CA LYS A 714 -36.26 -24.50 -8.93
C LYS A 714 -37.34 -24.47 -10.01
N GLU A 715 -38.51 -23.93 -9.68
CA GLU A 715 -39.59 -23.73 -10.64
C GLU A 715 -39.24 -22.68 -11.69
N GLU A 716 -38.60 -21.57 -11.29
CA GLU A 716 -38.18 -20.50 -12.20
C GLU A 716 -37.19 -21.01 -13.25
N VAL A 717 -36.06 -21.60 -12.84
CA VAL A 717 -35.05 -22.11 -13.77
C VAL A 717 -35.59 -23.28 -14.61
N GLY A 718 -36.42 -24.16 -14.02
CA GLY A 718 -37.09 -25.24 -14.74
C GLY A 718 -37.98 -24.72 -15.87
N ARG A 719 -38.73 -23.64 -15.61
CA ARG A 719 -39.63 -23.02 -16.59
C ARG A 719 -38.89 -22.21 -17.66
N ILE A 720 -37.99 -21.31 -17.26
CA ILE A 720 -37.38 -20.35 -18.21
C ILE A 720 -36.25 -20.97 -19.04
N PHE A 721 -35.55 -21.97 -18.50
CA PHE A 721 -34.45 -22.66 -19.19
C PHE A 721 -34.84 -24.05 -19.70
N ASN A 722 -36.07 -24.51 -19.40
CA ASN A 722 -36.60 -25.80 -19.80
C ASN A 722 -35.72 -26.98 -19.33
N LEU A 723 -35.19 -26.87 -18.11
CA LEU A 723 -34.27 -27.84 -17.51
C LEU A 723 -35.02 -29.07 -16.98
N PRO A 724 -34.43 -30.27 -17.08
CA PRO A 724 -34.97 -31.46 -16.42
C PRO A 724 -35.06 -31.26 -14.90
N PHE A 725 -36.23 -31.50 -14.31
CA PHE A 725 -36.46 -31.28 -12.86
C PHE A 725 -35.61 -32.15 -11.95
N ASP A 726 -35.18 -33.31 -12.44
CA ASP A 726 -34.29 -34.24 -11.76
C ASP A 726 -32.84 -33.74 -11.76
N LYS A 727 -32.45 -32.85 -12.67
CA LYS A 727 -31.14 -32.17 -12.71
C LYS A 727 -31.00 -31.06 -11.66
N VAL A 728 -32.12 -30.49 -11.22
CA VAL A 728 -32.17 -29.33 -10.30
C VAL A 728 -32.45 -29.76 -8.86
N SER A 729 -31.57 -29.44 -7.92
CA SER A 729 -31.76 -29.67 -6.49
C SER A 729 -31.80 -28.37 -5.69
N VAL A 730 -32.58 -28.37 -4.60
CA VAL A 730 -32.75 -27.20 -3.73
C VAL A 730 -31.83 -27.34 -2.54
N HIS A 731 -30.89 -26.40 -2.40
CA HIS A 731 -29.97 -26.29 -1.27
C HIS A 731 -30.02 -24.84 -0.77
N PRO A 732 -30.75 -24.55 0.32
CA PRO A 732 -30.86 -23.19 0.85
C PRO A 732 -29.50 -22.67 1.32
N ASN A 733 -29.32 -21.35 1.33
CA ASN A 733 -28.15 -20.76 1.99
C ASN A 733 -28.29 -20.93 3.51
N GLY A 734 -27.17 -21.25 4.16
CA GLY A 734 -27.12 -21.31 5.62
C GLY A 734 -26.75 -19.98 6.23
N ILE A 735 -26.72 -19.96 7.57
CA ILE A 735 -26.11 -18.87 8.31
C ILE A 735 -25.33 -19.36 9.52
N ARG A 736 -24.13 -18.81 9.71
CA ARG A 736 -23.37 -19.02 10.95
C ARG A 736 -23.97 -18.23 12.10
N THR A 737 -24.43 -18.92 13.14
CA THR A 737 -24.91 -18.27 14.35
C THR A 737 -23.75 -17.91 15.28
N GLN A 738 -23.61 -16.64 15.63
CA GLN A 738 -22.63 -16.19 16.61
C GLN A 738 -23.09 -16.54 18.03
N LYS A 739 -22.16 -16.81 18.94
CA LYS A 739 -22.48 -16.92 20.36
C LYS A 739 -23.03 -15.58 20.84
N PRO A 740 -24.10 -15.55 21.66
CA PRO A 740 -24.68 -14.31 22.15
C PRO A 740 -23.62 -13.51 22.91
N ASN A 741 -23.22 -12.37 22.36
CA ASN A 741 -22.28 -11.47 23.01
C ASN A 741 -23.04 -10.73 24.12
N THR A 742 -22.64 -10.94 25.37
CA THR A 742 -23.31 -10.38 26.56
C THR A 742 -22.90 -8.94 26.86
N LYS A 743 -22.01 -8.35 26.06
CA LYS A 743 -21.67 -6.93 26.19
C LYS A 743 -22.86 -6.07 25.73
N THR A 744 -23.40 -5.28 26.65
CA THR A 744 -24.35 -4.20 26.35
C THR A 744 -23.67 -3.21 25.43
N ILE A 745 -23.97 -3.26 24.13
CA ILE A 745 -23.54 -2.25 23.17
C ILE A 745 -24.54 -1.10 23.23
N ASN A 746 -24.07 0.14 23.30
CA ASN A 746 -24.94 1.31 23.33
C ASN A 746 -25.79 1.38 22.05
N ARG A 747 -27.03 1.85 22.15
CA ARG A 747 -27.84 2.15 20.95
C ARG A 747 -27.15 3.25 20.13
N PRO A 748 -27.31 3.29 18.80
CA PRO A 748 -26.87 4.43 18.00
C PRO A 748 -27.46 5.73 18.55
N ASP A 749 -26.71 6.84 18.55
CA ASP A 749 -27.13 8.14 19.09
C ASP A 749 -28.46 8.66 18.48
N PHE A 750 -28.77 8.19 17.27
CA PHE A 750 -30.04 8.46 16.58
C PHE A 750 -31.28 7.86 17.26
N VAL A 751 -31.13 6.83 18.10
CA VAL A 751 -32.23 6.04 18.69
C VAL A 751 -32.34 6.31 20.19
N ALA A 752 -33.40 7.01 20.60
CA ALA A 752 -33.72 7.21 22.00
C ALA A 752 -34.31 5.94 22.64
N LYS A 753 -34.38 5.89 23.97
CA LYS A 753 -34.87 4.72 24.71
C LYS A 753 -36.34 4.38 24.41
N GLN A 754 -37.15 5.40 24.17
CA GLN A 754 -38.58 5.30 23.85
C GLN A 754 -38.87 4.95 22.39
N ASP A 755 -37.89 5.08 21.51
CA ASP A 755 -38.08 4.89 20.07
C ASP A 755 -38.32 3.42 19.72
N LYS A 756 -39.11 3.19 18.67
CA LYS A 756 -39.42 1.89 18.09
C LYS A 756 -38.74 1.74 16.73
N VAL A 757 -37.75 0.85 16.67
CA VAL A 757 -36.83 0.77 15.52
C VAL A 757 -37.32 -0.25 14.51
N ILE A 758 -37.60 0.23 13.31
CA ILE A 758 -37.81 -0.53 12.09
C ILE A 758 -36.46 -0.59 11.38
N PHE A 759 -36.00 -1.79 11.03
CA PHE A 759 -34.68 -1.98 10.42
C PHE A 759 -34.77 -2.66 9.06
N PHE A 760 -34.12 -2.07 8.08
CA PHE A 760 -33.86 -2.65 6.77
C PHE A 760 -32.34 -2.75 6.56
N ILE A 761 -31.89 -3.87 5.98
CA ILE A 761 -30.51 -4.05 5.54
C ILE A 761 -30.45 -4.72 4.18
N GLY A 762 -29.64 -4.18 3.28
CA GLY A 762 -29.42 -4.74 1.95
C GLY A 762 -28.97 -3.70 0.94
N ARG A 763 -28.70 -4.16 -0.29
CA ARG A 763 -28.33 -3.29 -1.41
C ARG A 763 -29.50 -2.37 -1.79
N LEU A 764 -29.23 -1.09 -2.04
CA LEU A 764 -30.25 -0.09 -2.40
C LEU A 764 -30.56 -0.12 -3.90
N VAL A 765 -31.38 -1.11 -4.28
CA VAL A 765 -31.85 -1.39 -5.66
C VAL A 765 -33.35 -1.64 -5.66
N TYR A 766 -33.99 -1.51 -6.82
CA TYR A 766 -35.45 -1.42 -6.95
C TYR A 766 -36.17 -2.68 -6.46
N GLU A 767 -35.59 -3.84 -6.76
CA GLU A 767 -36.12 -5.15 -6.38
C GLU A 767 -36.14 -5.40 -4.87
N LYS A 768 -35.40 -4.61 -4.06
CA LYS A 768 -35.42 -4.72 -2.58
C LYS A 768 -36.57 -3.94 -1.93
N GLY A 769 -37.34 -3.16 -2.70
CA GLY A 769 -38.63 -2.62 -2.26
C GLY A 769 -38.56 -1.52 -1.18
N ILE A 770 -37.41 -0.85 -1.00
CA ILE A 770 -37.24 0.22 0.00
C ILE A 770 -38.24 1.37 -0.24
N GLN A 771 -38.55 1.67 -1.50
CA GLN A 771 -39.57 2.64 -1.90
C GLN A 771 -40.96 2.33 -1.32
N ILE A 772 -41.31 1.05 -1.17
CA ILE A 772 -42.58 0.62 -0.58
C ILE A 772 -42.56 0.81 0.93
N LEU A 773 -41.42 0.55 1.58
CA LEU A 773 -41.23 0.77 3.01
C LEU A 773 -41.27 2.26 3.37
N LEU A 774 -40.64 3.13 2.57
CA LEU A 774 -40.72 4.58 2.74
C LEU A 774 -42.16 5.08 2.58
N ALA A 775 -42.90 4.56 1.59
CA ALA A 775 -44.32 4.89 1.39
C ALA A 775 -45.23 4.39 2.53
N ALA A 776 -44.85 3.29 3.20
CA ALA A 776 -45.57 2.74 4.35
C ALA A 776 -45.32 3.52 5.64
N LEU A 777 -44.16 4.17 5.78
CA LEU A 777 -43.72 4.80 7.02
C LEU A 777 -44.69 5.87 7.58
N PRO A 778 -45.29 6.78 6.78
CA PRO A 778 -46.29 7.73 7.29
C PRO A 778 -47.49 7.07 7.97
N LYS A 779 -47.97 5.92 7.43
CA LYS A 779 -49.11 5.16 8.00
C LYS A 779 -48.74 4.43 9.28
N ILE A 780 -47.47 4.08 9.44
CA ILE A 780 -46.94 3.48 10.66
C ILE A 780 -46.78 4.55 11.73
N ILE A 781 -46.19 5.71 11.39
CA ILE A 781 -45.98 6.83 12.32
C ILE A 781 -47.31 7.37 12.88
N SER A 782 -48.38 7.39 12.08
CA SER A 782 -49.70 7.85 12.56
C SER A 782 -50.29 6.98 13.66
N GLN A 783 -49.90 5.70 13.74
CA GLN A 783 -50.35 4.75 14.77
C GLN A 783 -49.29 4.51 15.86
N VAL A 784 -48.01 4.64 15.51
CA VAL A 784 -46.85 4.48 16.39
C VAL A 784 -45.96 5.72 16.29
N PRO A 785 -46.29 6.82 16.99
CA PRO A 785 -45.59 8.10 16.86
C PRO A 785 -44.10 8.07 17.23
N GLN A 786 -43.62 7.03 17.90
CA GLN A 786 -42.23 6.78 18.28
C GLN A 786 -41.46 5.91 17.27
N ALA A 787 -42.06 5.53 16.15
CA ALA A 787 -41.40 4.74 15.12
C ALA A 787 -40.26 5.52 14.45
N LYS A 788 -39.13 4.85 14.23
CA LYS A 788 -37.98 5.31 13.43
C LYS A 788 -37.50 4.19 12.51
N LEU A 789 -37.05 4.56 11.32
CA LEU A 789 -36.55 3.65 10.30
C LEU A 789 -35.03 3.79 10.16
N ILE A 790 -34.31 2.67 10.22
CA ILE A 790 -32.88 2.59 9.90
C ILE A 790 -32.73 1.77 8.62
N ILE A 791 -32.01 2.33 7.64
CA ILE A 791 -31.70 1.74 6.34
C ILE A 791 -30.17 1.55 6.27
N ALA A 792 -29.72 0.29 6.30
CA ALA A 792 -28.31 -0.07 6.19
C ALA A 792 -27.98 -0.67 4.83
N GLY A 793 -26.93 -0.16 4.20
CA GLY A 793 -26.47 -0.55 2.87
C GLY A 793 -26.31 0.64 1.93
N SER A 794 -25.75 0.37 0.75
CA SER A 794 -25.53 1.34 -0.32
C SER A 794 -26.03 0.77 -1.66
N GLY A 795 -26.22 1.62 -2.65
CA GLY A 795 -26.65 1.19 -3.98
C GLY A 795 -27.07 2.35 -4.89
N PRO A 796 -27.31 2.06 -6.17
CA PRO A 796 -27.57 3.08 -7.19
C PRO A 796 -28.83 3.91 -6.91
N MET A 797 -29.80 3.40 -6.14
CA MET A 797 -31.02 4.14 -5.79
C MET A 797 -30.87 5.04 -4.55
N GLU A 798 -29.69 5.10 -3.91
CA GLU A 798 -29.53 5.82 -2.64
C GLU A 798 -29.98 7.29 -2.71
N GLY A 799 -29.59 8.01 -3.77
CA GLY A 799 -29.97 9.42 -3.95
C GLY A 799 -31.48 9.62 -4.12
N GLU A 800 -32.14 8.74 -4.88
CA GLU A 800 -33.59 8.76 -5.07
C GLU A 800 -34.33 8.46 -3.76
N LEU A 801 -33.90 7.42 -3.04
CA LEU A 801 -34.51 7.00 -1.78
C LEU A 801 -34.35 8.05 -0.68
N ARG A 802 -33.19 8.72 -0.60
CA ARG A 802 -32.97 9.86 0.31
C ARG A 802 -33.91 11.03 -0.02
N SER A 803 -34.09 11.31 -1.32
CA SER A 803 -35.02 12.35 -1.79
C SER A 803 -36.48 12.02 -1.43
N GLN A 804 -36.89 10.75 -1.61
CA GLN A 804 -38.20 10.26 -1.17
C GLN A 804 -38.37 10.35 0.35
N ALA A 805 -37.31 10.12 1.13
CA ALA A 805 -37.36 10.16 2.59
C ALA A 805 -37.26 11.57 3.20
N ALA A 806 -36.94 12.60 2.42
CA ALA A 806 -36.61 13.93 2.94
C ALA A 806 -37.70 14.56 3.83
N PHE A 807 -38.98 14.34 3.49
CA PHE A 807 -40.11 14.86 4.26
C PHE A 807 -40.32 14.15 5.62
N LEU A 808 -39.66 13.00 5.84
CA LEU A 808 -39.71 12.23 7.09
C LEU A 808 -38.66 12.71 8.11
N GLY A 809 -37.70 13.57 7.71
CA GLY A 809 -36.76 14.22 8.62
C GLY A 809 -35.98 13.25 9.51
N ASP A 810 -35.98 13.50 10.81
CA ASP A 810 -35.27 12.73 11.85
C ASP A 810 -35.86 11.33 12.12
N ARG A 811 -36.85 10.90 11.32
CA ARG A 811 -37.46 9.57 11.42
C ARG A 811 -36.76 8.51 10.60
N VAL A 812 -35.86 8.88 9.68
CA VAL A 812 -35.14 7.95 8.81
C VAL A 812 -33.63 8.17 8.90
N LEU A 813 -32.88 7.10 9.15
CA LEU A 813 -31.42 7.11 9.13
C LEU A 813 -30.91 6.19 8.01
N PHE A 814 -30.12 6.75 7.10
CA PHE A 814 -29.34 5.98 6.13
C PHE A 814 -27.90 5.87 6.64
N THR A 815 -27.45 4.66 6.97
CA THR A 815 -26.12 4.46 7.55
C THR A 815 -25.00 4.33 6.51
N GLY A 816 -25.35 4.12 5.23
CA GLY A 816 -24.39 3.69 4.22
C GLY A 816 -23.97 2.22 4.43
N PHE A 817 -22.81 1.84 3.88
CA PHE A 817 -22.22 0.52 4.11
C PHE A 817 -21.84 0.34 5.59
N VAL A 818 -22.14 -0.83 6.15
CA VAL A 818 -21.90 -1.13 7.58
C VAL A 818 -21.00 -2.34 7.71
N ASP A 819 -20.02 -2.25 8.61
CA ASP A 819 -19.19 -3.39 8.98
C ASP A 819 -19.96 -4.38 9.88
N ASP A 820 -19.35 -5.54 10.15
CA ASP A 820 -19.97 -6.60 10.94
C ASP A 820 -20.30 -6.17 12.38
N ALA A 821 -19.45 -5.36 13.00
CA ALA A 821 -19.61 -4.93 14.39
C ALA A 821 -20.80 -3.96 14.52
N TYR A 822 -20.86 -2.97 13.65
CA TYR A 822 -21.95 -2.01 13.59
C TYR A 822 -23.26 -2.67 13.16
N ARG A 823 -23.21 -3.62 12.21
CA ARG A 823 -24.37 -4.43 11.83
C ARG A 823 -24.97 -5.17 13.03
N THR A 824 -24.15 -5.80 13.86
CA THR A 824 -24.63 -6.46 15.09
C THR A 824 -25.27 -5.48 16.07
N GLN A 825 -24.69 -4.28 16.24
CA GLN A 825 -25.26 -3.22 17.08
C GLN A 825 -26.63 -2.75 16.57
N LEU A 826 -26.79 -2.62 15.24
CA LEU A 826 -28.06 -2.27 14.62
C LEU A 826 -29.12 -3.34 14.88
N TYR A 827 -28.81 -4.62 14.62
CA TYR A 827 -29.73 -5.73 14.92
C TYR A 827 -30.15 -5.73 16.40
N GLN A 828 -29.21 -5.55 17.34
CA GLN A 828 -29.53 -5.50 18.77
C GLN A 828 -30.51 -4.37 19.12
N SER A 829 -30.42 -3.24 18.43
CA SER A 829 -31.26 -2.05 18.65
C SER A 829 -32.64 -2.12 17.98
N THR A 830 -32.86 -3.09 17.09
CA THR A 830 -34.09 -3.27 16.31
C THR A 830 -35.25 -3.85 17.11
N ASP A 831 -36.46 -3.30 16.92
CA ASP A 831 -37.74 -3.88 17.36
C ASP A 831 -38.39 -4.75 16.27
N VAL A 832 -38.27 -4.40 14.99
CA VAL A 832 -38.75 -5.20 13.84
C VAL A 832 -37.82 -5.09 12.63
N CYS A 833 -37.42 -6.23 12.07
CA CYS A 833 -36.70 -6.31 10.80
C CYS A 833 -37.69 -6.40 9.64
N VAL A 834 -37.47 -5.62 8.58
CA VAL A 834 -38.37 -5.54 7.42
C VAL A 834 -37.61 -5.81 6.13
N ILE A 835 -38.14 -6.75 5.33
CA ILE A 835 -37.57 -7.15 4.03
C ILE A 835 -38.67 -7.02 2.96
N PRO A 836 -38.89 -5.82 2.41
CA PRO A 836 -40.03 -5.49 1.57
C PRO A 836 -39.81 -5.83 0.08
N SER A 837 -38.93 -6.81 -0.22
CA SER A 837 -38.49 -7.13 -1.57
C SER A 837 -39.66 -7.36 -2.55
N LEU A 838 -39.49 -6.92 -3.79
CA LEU A 838 -40.36 -7.24 -4.92
C LEU A 838 -39.92 -8.56 -5.59
N TYR A 839 -38.61 -8.81 -5.62
CA TYR A 839 -38.00 -10.06 -6.05
C TYR A 839 -36.90 -10.45 -5.07
N GLU A 840 -37.00 -11.65 -4.51
CA GLU A 840 -36.02 -12.20 -3.57
C GLU A 840 -35.84 -13.71 -3.79
N PRO A 841 -34.78 -14.15 -4.47
CA PRO A 841 -34.54 -15.57 -4.74
C PRO A 841 -34.46 -16.44 -3.49
N PHE A 842 -33.94 -15.89 -2.40
CA PHE A 842 -33.82 -16.59 -1.12
C PHE A 842 -33.96 -15.63 0.08
N GLY A 843 -33.04 -14.66 0.25
CA GLY A 843 -33.09 -13.67 1.31
C GLY A 843 -32.28 -14.03 2.57
N ILE A 844 -30.95 -14.07 2.47
CA ILE A 844 -30.02 -14.34 3.61
C ILE A 844 -30.24 -13.36 4.78
N VAL A 845 -30.62 -12.11 4.49
CA VAL A 845 -30.93 -11.10 5.50
C VAL A 845 -32.08 -11.49 6.44
N ALA A 846 -33.02 -12.34 5.99
CA ALA A 846 -34.05 -12.91 6.86
C ALA A 846 -33.42 -13.86 7.88
N LEU A 847 -32.50 -14.72 7.45
CA LEU A 847 -31.79 -15.63 8.34
C LEU A 847 -30.92 -14.87 9.35
N GLU A 848 -30.30 -13.76 8.95
CA GLU A 848 -29.55 -12.89 9.85
C GLU A 848 -30.43 -12.32 10.98
N ALA A 849 -31.62 -11.83 10.63
CA ALA A 849 -32.56 -11.33 11.61
C ALA A 849 -33.09 -12.45 12.53
N MET A 850 -33.38 -13.63 11.99
CA MET A 850 -33.76 -14.82 12.76
C MET A 850 -32.65 -15.20 13.74
N ALA A 851 -31.38 -15.19 13.32
CA ALA A 851 -30.23 -15.50 14.17
C ALA A 851 -30.08 -14.53 15.35
N HIS A 852 -30.48 -13.26 15.18
CA HIS A 852 -30.52 -12.24 16.23
C HIS A 852 -31.82 -12.24 17.05
N ARG A 853 -32.72 -13.22 16.83
CA ARG A 853 -34.05 -13.32 17.45
C ARG A 853 -34.87 -12.04 17.28
N LYS A 854 -34.86 -11.48 16.07
CA LYS A 854 -35.61 -10.26 15.76
C LYS A 854 -36.94 -10.58 15.07
N PRO A 855 -38.04 -9.92 15.48
CA PRO A 855 -39.32 -10.06 14.79
C PRO A 855 -39.21 -9.65 13.32
N LEU A 856 -39.91 -10.36 12.44
CA LEU A 856 -39.72 -10.27 10.99
C LEU A 856 -41.00 -9.97 10.23
N VAL A 857 -40.98 -8.94 9.39
CA VAL A 857 -41.97 -8.69 8.35
C VAL A 857 -41.28 -8.80 7.00
N LEU A 858 -41.73 -9.71 6.15
CA LEU A 858 -41.15 -9.94 4.83
C LEU A 858 -42.21 -9.96 3.74
N SER A 859 -41.83 -9.64 2.51
CA SER A 859 -42.73 -9.78 1.36
C SER A 859 -42.98 -11.26 1.04
N ASP A 860 -44.22 -11.58 0.67
CA ASP A 860 -44.63 -12.91 0.19
C ASP A 860 -44.23 -13.11 -1.28
N THR A 861 -42.91 -13.08 -1.56
CA THR A 861 -42.34 -13.23 -2.90
C THR A 861 -41.12 -14.13 -2.90
N GLY A 862 -40.86 -14.80 -4.02
CA GLY A 862 -39.67 -15.61 -4.25
C GLY A 862 -39.39 -16.67 -3.16
N GLY A 863 -38.12 -16.97 -2.93
CA GLY A 863 -37.70 -17.89 -1.87
C GLY A 863 -37.86 -17.31 -0.46
N LEU A 864 -38.01 -16.00 -0.33
CA LEU A 864 -38.25 -15.33 0.96
C LEU A 864 -39.58 -15.78 1.59
N ALA A 865 -40.60 -16.03 0.75
CA ALA A 865 -41.88 -16.58 1.18
C ALA A 865 -41.75 -17.96 1.81
N GLU A 866 -40.73 -18.75 1.47
CA GLU A 866 -40.54 -20.11 1.98
C GLU A 866 -39.88 -20.14 3.37
N ILE A 867 -39.21 -19.06 3.78
CA ILE A 867 -38.40 -19.02 5.00
C ILE A 867 -39.24 -19.10 6.28
N ILE A 868 -40.46 -18.53 6.29
CA ILE A 868 -41.30 -18.45 7.49
C ILE A 868 -42.73 -18.91 7.25
N ARG A 869 -43.44 -19.29 8.32
CA ARG A 869 -44.91 -19.45 8.30
C ARG A 869 -45.57 -18.16 8.79
N HIS A 870 -46.50 -17.64 8.00
CA HIS A 870 -47.22 -16.41 8.29
C HIS A 870 -47.95 -16.48 9.65
N GLY A 871 -47.75 -15.48 10.50
CA GLY A 871 -48.37 -15.38 11.83
C GLY A 871 -47.78 -16.32 12.89
N VAL A 872 -46.78 -17.14 12.54
CA VAL A 872 -46.13 -18.09 13.45
C VAL A 872 -44.67 -17.72 13.68
N ASP A 873 -43.88 -17.59 12.61
CA ASP A 873 -42.45 -17.25 12.69
C ASP A 873 -42.19 -15.78 12.30
N GLY A 874 -43.22 -15.09 11.82
CA GLY A 874 -43.20 -13.70 11.40
C GLY A 874 -44.40 -13.38 10.51
N TYR A 875 -44.43 -12.18 9.93
CA TYR A 875 -45.49 -11.79 9.00
C TYR A 875 -45.02 -11.75 7.56
N LYS A 876 -45.94 -12.16 6.68
CA LYS A 876 -45.79 -12.02 5.23
C LYS A 876 -46.72 -10.91 4.73
N ALA A 877 -46.15 -9.86 4.16
CA ALA A 877 -46.88 -8.78 3.52
C ALA A 877 -47.00 -9.04 2.01
N LEU A 878 -48.09 -8.55 1.40
CA LEU A 878 -48.26 -8.65 -0.05
C LEU A 878 -47.16 -7.83 -0.77
N PRO A 879 -46.42 -8.42 -1.74
CA PRO A 879 -45.35 -7.71 -2.45
C PRO A 879 -45.84 -6.43 -3.12
N GLY A 880 -45.11 -5.33 -2.93
CA GLY A 880 -45.47 -4.02 -3.51
C GLY A 880 -46.66 -3.33 -2.85
N HIS A 881 -47.32 -3.94 -1.86
CA HIS A 881 -48.56 -3.40 -1.28
C HIS A 881 -48.30 -2.61 0.01
N VAL A 882 -48.30 -1.28 -0.10
CA VAL A 882 -48.01 -0.34 0.99
C VAL A 882 -48.86 -0.59 2.25
N ASP A 883 -50.19 -0.76 2.09
CA ASP A 883 -51.07 -0.98 3.25
C ASP A 883 -50.83 -2.30 3.96
N SER A 884 -50.57 -3.38 3.22
CA SER A 884 -50.26 -4.69 3.79
C SER A 884 -48.97 -4.61 4.60
N LEU A 885 -47.93 -3.98 4.06
CA LEU A 885 -46.66 -3.79 4.74
C LEU A 885 -46.82 -2.93 6.00
N ALA A 886 -47.51 -1.79 5.91
CA ALA A 886 -47.74 -0.88 7.03
C ALA A 886 -48.52 -1.57 8.16
N TRP A 887 -49.57 -2.34 7.84
CA TRP A 887 -50.38 -3.04 8.83
C TRP A 887 -49.56 -4.06 9.63
N HIS A 888 -48.82 -4.94 8.96
CA HIS A 888 -48.02 -5.97 9.63
C HIS A 888 -46.87 -5.38 10.47
N ILE A 889 -46.21 -4.32 10.00
CA ILE A 889 -45.19 -3.62 10.80
C ILE A 889 -45.81 -2.99 12.03
N THR A 890 -46.95 -2.31 11.87
CA THR A 890 -47.65 -1.65 12.98
C THR A 890 -48.10 -2.66 14.03
N ASP A 891 -48.69 -3.78 13.61
CA ASP A 891 -49.13 -4.84 14.51
C ASP A 891 -47.96 -5.44 15.30
N MET A 892 -46.84 -5.71 14.63
CA MET A 892 -45.61 -6.21 15.27
C MET A 892 -45.09 -5.24 16.35
N LEU A 893 -45.11 -3.93 16.08
CA LEU A 893 -44.65 -2.90 17.00
C LEU A 893 -45.61 -2.71 18.20
N LEU A 894 -46.92 -2.87 17.98
CA LEU A 894 -47.95 -2.74 19.02
C LEU A 894 -48.09 -4.00 19.89
N GLN A 895 -47.71 -5.18 19.38
CA GLN A 895 -47.81 -6.47 20.08
C GLN A 895 -46.44 -7.10 20.40
N PRO A 896 -45.57 -6.46 21.20
CA PRO A 896 -44.17 -6.90 21.38
C PRO A 896 -44.04 -8.30 22.00
N LYS A 897 -44.99 -8.75 22.80
CA LYS A 897 -45.00 -10.13 23.36
C LYS A 897 -45.24 -11.18 22.28
N GLN A 898 -46.15 -10.90 21.35
CA GLN A 898 -46.43 -11.80 20.23
C GLN A 898 -45.27 -11.77 19.23
N ALA A 899 -44.74 -10.59 18.93
CA ALA A 899 -43.56 -10.40 18.10
C ALA A 899 -42.35 -11.21 18.63
N ALA A 900 -42.09 -11.18 19.95
CA ALA A 900 -41.02 -11.97 20.57
C ALA A 900 -41.24 -13.48 20.42
N LYS A 901 -42.48 -13.98 20.60
CA LYS A 901 -42.80 -15.40 20.38
C LYS A 901 -42.55 -15.82 18.93
N MET A 902 -42.92 -14.97 17.97
CA MET A 902 -42.65 -15.24 16.56
C MET A 902 -41.15 -15.28 16.28
N ALA A 903 -40.39 -14.33 16.82
CA ALA A 903 -38.94 -14.29 16.68
C ALA A 903 -38.25 -15.53 17.29
N ASP A 904 -38.72 -16.02 18.44
CA ASP A 904 -38.21 -17.26 19.04
C ASP A 904 -38.55 -18.50 18.19
N SER A 905 -39.77 -18.56 17.62
CA SER A 905 -40.17 -19.62 16.69
C SER A 905 -39.30 -19.60 15.43
N ALA A 906 -39.04 -18.41 14.88
CA ALA A 906 -38.16 -18.21 13.73
C ALA A 906 -36.73 -18.66 14.02
N TYR A 907 -36.20 -18.32 15.21
CA TYR A 907 -34.89 -18.79 15.63
C TYR A 907 -34.83 -20.33 15.72
N GLN A 908 -35.87 -20.99 16.22
CA GLN A 908 -35.93 -22.45 16.26
C GLN A 908 -35.94 -23.07 14.85
N LEU A 909 -36.70 -22.49 13.92
CA LEU A 909 -36.75 -22.90 12.52
C LEU A 909 -35.36 -22.78 11.86
N LEU A 910 -34.65 -21.67 12.13
CA LEU A 910 -33.27 -21.43 11.68
C LEU A 910 -32.30 -22.51 12.17
N GLN A 911 -32.40 -22.90 13.44
CA GLN A 911 -31.54 -23.94 14.01
C GLN A 911 -31.81 -25.33 13.41
N GLN A 912 -33.04 -25.59 12.99
CA GLN A 912 -33.44 -26.88 12.43
C GLN A 912 -33.05 -27.03 10.95
N HIS A 913 -33.22 -25.99 10.14
CA HIS A 913 -33.16 -26.12 8.68
C HIS A 913 -32.05 -25.32 7.98
N TYR A 914 -31.50 -24.28 8.62
CA TYR A 914 -30.61 -23.33 7.95
C TYR A 914 -29.18 -23.30 8.55
N GLN A 915 -28.78 -24.39 9.22
CA GLN A 915 -27.40 -24.57 9.67
C GLN A 915 -26.52 -25.10 8.55
N TRP A 916 -25.38 -24.45 8.32
CA TRP A 916 -24.43 -24.87 7.29
C TRP A 916 -23.94 -26.31 7.44
N SER A 917 -23.85 -26.85 8.66
CA SER A 917 -23.47 -28.24 8.90
C SER A 917 -24.39 -29.25 8.18
N HIS A 918 -25.70 -28.98 8.17
CA HIS A 918 -26.69 -29.83 7.47
C HIS A 918 -26.71 -29.55 5.96
N ILE A 919 -26.59 -28.29 5.56
CA ILE A 919 -26.63 -27.89 4.15
C ILE A 919 -25.40 -28.44 3.41
N ALA A 920 -24.20 -28.26 3.98
CA ALA A 920 -22.96 -28.78 3.43
C ALA A 920 -22.95 -30.31 3.38
N GLN A 921 -23.60 -31.00 4.34
CA GLN A 921 -23.76 -32.46 4.28
C GLN A 921 -24.59 -32.89 3.05
N ASN A 922 -25.67 -32.17 2.73
CA ASN A 922 -26.48 -32.47 1.56
C ASN A 922 -25.73 -32.19 0.25
N ILE A 923 -25.00 -31.08 0.20
CA ILE A 923 -24.17 -30.71 -0.97
C ILE A 923 -23.03 -31.72 -1.18
N GLN A 924 -22.32 -32.10 -0.13
CA GLN A 924 -21.28 -33.13 -0.18
C GLN A 924 -21.81 -34.47 -0.72
N ASN A 925 -23.01 -34.87 -0.30
CA ASN A 925 -23.64 -36.10 -0.82
C ASN A 925 -23.93 -36.02 -2.32
N GLU A 926 -24.26 -34.83 -2.85
CA GLU A 926 -24.43 -34.63 -4.29
C GLU A 926 -23.08 -34.65 -5.03
N TYR A 927 -22.03 -34.05 -4.46
CA TYR A 927 -20.67 -34.15 -5.02
C TYR A 927 -20.22 -35.61 -5.12
N GLN A 928 -20.42 -36.40 -4.07
CA GLN A 928 -20.05 -37.82 -4.03
C GLN A 928 -20.79 -38.67 -5.08
N LYS A 929 -21.99 -38.27 -5.50
CA LYS A 929 -22.71 -38.95 -6.60
C LYS A 929 -22.07 -38.69 -7.97
N LEU A 930 -21.38 -37.55 -8.11
CA LEU A 930 -20.75 -37.12 -9.36
C LEU A 930 -19.27 -37.55 -9.43
N THR A 931 -18.59 -37.57 -8.30
CA THR A 931 -17.19 -38.00 -8.22
C THR A 931 -17.11 -39.50 -7.95
N HIS A 932 -16.31 -40.25 -8.70
CA HIS A 932 -16.13 -41.71 -8.50
C HIS A 932 -15.38 -42.11 -7.20
N PHE A 933 -15.33 -41.23 -6.20
CA PHE A 933 -14.59 -41.43 -4.95
C PHE A 933 -15.42 -42.22 -3.93
N GLN A 934 -15.01 -43.45 -3.63
CA GLN A 934 -15.52 -44.19 -2.46
C GLN A 934 -14.67 -43.83 -1.23
N PRO A 935 -15.24 -43.26 -0.15
CA PRO A 935 -14.47 -42.97 1.04
C PRO A 935 -13.86 -44.25 1.62
N ALA A 936 -12.57 -44.20 1.97
CA ALA A 936 -11.91 -45.30 2.63
C ALA A 936 -12.65 -45.59 3.95
N ILE A 937 -13.19 -46.81 4.07
CA ILE A 937 -13.86 -47.28 5.27
C ILE A 937 -12.83 -47.23 6.42
N GLN A 938 -13.00 -46.29 7.35
CA GLN A 938 -12.32 -46.32 8.63
C GLN A 938 -12.77 -47.58 9.37
N VAL A 939 -11.95 -48.63 9.30
CA VAL A 939 -12.02 -49.73 10.25
C VAL A 939 -11.70 -49.11 11.60
N LYS A 940 -12.73 -48.88 12.43
CA LYS A 940 -12.54 -48.60 13.85
C LYS A 940 -11.78 -49.77 14.45
N ALA A 941 -10.48 -49.58 14.67
CA ALA A 941 -9.71 -50.46 15.52
C ALA A 941 -10.33 -50.37 16.92
N THR A 942 -11.14 -51.38 17.24
CA THR A 942 -11.44 -51.72 18.62
C THR A 942 -10.17 -52.37 19.13
N PHE A 943 -9.46 -51.70 20.04
CA PHE A 943 -8.87 -52.24 21.27
C PHE A 943 -8.26 -51.10 22.10
#